data_AF-A0A498RZX5-F1
#
_entry.id   AF-A0A498RZX5-F1
#
_cell.length_a   1.000
_cell.length_b   1.000
_cell.length_c   1.000
_cell.angle_alpha   90.00
_cell.angle_beta   90.00
_cell.angle_gamma   90.00
#
_symmetry.space_group_name_H-M   'P 1'
#
loop_
_entity.id
_entity.type
_entity.pdbx_description
1 polymer ?
#
loop_
_entity_poly.entity_id
_entity_poly.type
_entity_poly.pdbx_seq_one_letter_code
_entity_poly.pdbx_strand_id
1 'polypeptide(L)'
;MSSKWLPRYMENPFQKNPKKGAESVTKAWLENEAEQLLKKIMNRSSSYDDLHGGAYTGGAGIAYAVLRASSSSFNHSREESMKYGRRVLMQHLEAVRKVKRSLQKTKESSRETCYLLGSLSIYVIYILYEKTGERTKQLIDRIIEIGHLIANNDVLGDGDDELLAGRVGFLAAVITLRENMAHEVIPDACVGNVVNKIIASGRSYAISKQFKVPLMYQYHGRHYLGAAHGLMGILQILLCFVKFLDEEAKSDVLKTVDWIVSLQLKNGNIPSKVEEEGVDRGENELVHWCHGATGGVHLMIVAYLRTHNEKYLKNADVALNLIWKKGILMKGPGICHGAAGSGYAFLLFYRLTKKQRYLDCACCIAKAFCSEEFERRARTPDRPYSLFEGISGALCFICDLLEPDKAQFPLFREVKKTMFPVVHRRYFDNPYLTNSETESDKVTKQILKQEAANLAEEIMRRRHNPDDYDGGAYVGVAGDGYSVLYASRLLPEKAEQYANFCSRVVEEQLKQIKQSGHRKEEGQYLLGTLGIYVIKVILDYEMKKFVNPTVIDKVVSLIDVICAKDYLPNGADEMLVGRAGFLAAILTLRMRLHHDIISNSHVKKVIDCIVDSGRCYAKQHKFRAPLMYRYHNVEYLGAAHGLMGILQMLLSFSDLLDDTALRDVESTLDWLLEIQAENGNFAPSVDEIGINRGSNELLHWCHGATGAVHLMIVAYLCTKKVKFLKAAEKALDLIWKRGVLRKGPGICHGVAGGGYAFLLYYRLTQKAKYLKYAQCFARIAYDQNFRKHARIPDSPYSLFEGIGGTFDEDYERAARVAIDRQNAIMGLIVVCKSHSMLSPLCIAIEAGVPMSSCCQFVYIDTVLSSWTFT
;
A
#
# COMPACT_ATOMS: atom_id res chain seq x y z
N MET A 1 7.18 9.96 -47.42
CA MET A 1 6.36 8.75 -47.64
C MET A 1 4.97 9.02 -47.09
N SER A 2 3.90 8.90 -47.88
CA SER A 2 2.53 9.03 -47.39
C SER A 2 2.10 7.75 -46.66
N SER A 3 1.46 7.90 -45.51
CA SER A 3 0.83 6.76 -44.80
C SER A 3 -0.25 6.15 -45.68
N LYS A 4 -0.26 4.81 -45.79
CA LYS A 4 -1.34 4.05 -46.47
C LYS A 4 -2.68 4.08 -45.68
N TRP A 5 -2.70 4.74 -44.53
CA TRP A 5 -3.82 4.82 -43.59
C TRP A 5 -4.19 6.28 -43.29
N LEU A 6 -5.48 6.61 -43.44
CA LEU A 6 -6.04 7.88 -42.96
C LEU A 6 -5.82 8.04 -41.44
N PRO A 7 -5.50 9.26 -40.95
CA PRO A 7 -5.30 9.51 -39.52
C PRO A 7 -6.43 8.98 -38.63
N ARG A 8 -6.06 8.54 -37.42
CA ARG A 8 -7.00 8.07 -36.40
C ARG A 8 -7.62 9.19 -35.56
N TYR A 9 -6.93 10.31 -35.47
CA TYR A 9 -7.35 11.50 -34.71
C TYR A 9 -7.03 12.77 -35.49
N MET A 10 -7.75 13.84 -35.15
CA MET A 10 -7.43 15.21 -35.54
C MET A 10 -6.31 15.74 -34.63
N GLU A 11 -5.51 16.67 -35.13
CA GLU A 11 -4.70 17.52 -34.24
C GLU A 11 -5.65 18.33 -33.34
N ASN A 12 -5.31 18.52 -32.07
CA ASN A 12 -6.18 19.22 -31.13
C ASN A 12 -5.98 20.74 -31.23
N PRO A 13 -6.94 21.51 -31.79
CA PRO A 13 -6.78 22.95 -31.99
C PRO A 13 -6.67 23.74 -30.68
N PHE A 14 -7.09 23.14 -29.56
CA PHE A 14 -7.04 23.73 -28.22
C PHE A 14 -5.78 23.33 -27.43
N GLN A 15 -4.90 22.48 -27.97
CA GLN A 15 -3.76 21.91 -27.23
C GLN A 15 -2.84 22.94 -26.56
N LYS A 16 -2.67 24.12 -27.17
CA LYS A 16 -1.86 25.23 -26.64
C LYS A 16 -2.62 26.15 -25.65
N ASN A 17 -3.95 26.15 -25.65
CA ASN A 17 -4.77 26.97 -24.76
C ASN A 17 -6.18 26.35 -24.58
N PRO A 18 -6.34 25.35 -23.69
CA PRO A 18 -7.65 24.75 -23.41
C PRO A 18 -8.64 25.75 -22.81
N LYS A 19 -8.18 26.71 -22.01
CA LYS A 19 -9.05 27.69 -21.36
C LYS A 19 -9.84 28.52 -22.39
N LYS A 20 -9.17 29.02 -23.44
CA LYS A 20 -9.83 29.75 -24.54
C LYS A 20 -10.84 28.89 -25.31
N GLY A 21 -10.59 27.59 -25.44
CA GLY A 21 -11.56 26.65 -26.03
C GLY A 21 -12.80 26.51 -25.15
N ALA A 22 -12.60 26.24 -23.86
CA ALA A 22 -13.66 26.07 -22.86
C ALA A 22 -14.49 27.35 -22.65
N GLU A 23 -13.88 28.53 -22.67
CA GLU A 23 -14.58 29.83 -22.59
C GLU A 23 -15.59 30.04 -23.74
N SER A 24 -15.42 29.36 -24.88
CA SER A 24 -16.37 29.37 -26.00
C SER A 24 -17.52 28.35 -25.90
N VAL A 25 -17.56 27.59 -24.80
CA VAL A 25 -18.53 26.52 -24.49
C VAL A 25 -19.44 27.02 -23.36
N THR A 26 -20.34 27.93 -23.69
CA THR A 26 -21.33 28.47 -22.76
C THR A 26 -22.52 27.51 -22.61
N LYS A 27 -23.33 27.67 -21.55
CA LYS A 27 -24.59 26.93 -21.39
C LYS A 27 -25.49 27.05 -22.64
N ALA A 28 -25.64 28.28 -23.16
CA ALA A 28 -26.44 28.53 -24.36
C ALA A 28 -25.88 27.84 -25.62
N TRP A 29 -24.56 27.73 -25.76
CA TRP A 29 -23.95 26.95 -26.84
C TRP A 29 -24.25 25.45 -26.68
N LEU A 30 -24.05 24.88 -25.48
CA LEU A 30 -24.37 23.48 -25.19
C LEU A 30 -25.86 23.15 -25.43
N GLU A 31 -26.77 24.05 -25.07
CA GLU A 31 -28.21 23.88 -25.33
C GLU A 31 -28.53 23.94 -26.83
N ASN A 32 -27.91 24.83 -27.61
CA ASN A 32 -28.01 24.84 -29.07
C ASN A 32 -27.49 23.52 -29.69
N GLU A 33 -26.31 23.05 -29.31
CA GLU A 33 -25.75 21.80 -29.85
C GLU A 33 -26.64 20.59 -29.50
N ALA A 34 -27.14 20.52 -28.26
CA ALA A 34 -28.07 19.48 -27.84
C ALA A 34 -29.37 19.51 -28.68
N GLU A 35 -29.90 20.70 -28.97
CA GLU A 35 -31.10 20.85 -29.79
C GLU A 35 -30.85 20.46 -31.26
N GLN A 36 -29.71 20.83 -31.84
CA GLN A 36 -29.35 20.43 -33.21
C GLN A 36 -29.13 18.92 -33.33
N LEU A 37 -28.45 18.29 -32.35
CA LEU A 37 -28.26 16.85 -32.30
C LEU A 37 -29.60 16.12 -32.10
N LEU A 38 -30.46 16.59 -31.20
CA LEU A 38 -31.80 16.02 -30.98
C LEU A 38 -32.69 16.14 -32.23
N LYS A 39 -32.68 17.28 -32.93
CA LYS A 39 -33.36 17.47 -34.22
C LYS A 39 -32.82 16.52 -35.30
N LYS A 40 -31.48 16.39 -35.45
CA LYS A 40 -30.85 15.41 -36.35
C LYS A 40 -31.28 13.97 -36.00
N ILE A 41 -31.40 13.62 -34.72
CA ILE A 41 -31.86 12.30 -34.26
C ILE A 41 -33.34 12.06 -34.56
N MET A 42 -34.23 13.00 -34.23
CA MET A 42 -35.68 12.82 -34.35
C MET A 42 -36.14 12.75 -35.81
N ASN A 43 -35.51 13.53 -36.70
CA ASN A 43 -35.88 13.65 -38.12
C ASN A 43 -35.22 12.61 -39.04
N ARG A 44 -34.45 11.65 -38.50
CA ARG A 44 -33.79 10.61 -39.31
C ARG A 44 -34.80 9.67 -40.00
N SER A 45 -34.41 9.10 -41.15
CA SER A 45 -35.14 7.98 -41.76
C SER A 45 -35.09 6.74 -40.86
N SER A 46 -36.22 6.03 -40.74
CA SER A 46 -36.30 4.73 -40.06
C SER A 46 -35.48 3.63 -40.75
N SER A 47 -35.03 3.84 -41.98
CA SER A 47 -34.09 2.93 -42.67
C SER A 47 -32.71 2.85 -42.01
N TYR A 48 -32.37 3.78 -41.11
CA TYR A 48 -31.15 3.72 -40.28
C TYR A 48 -31.33 2.92 -38.98
N ASP A 49 -32.55 2.52 -38.61
CA ASP A 49 -32.83 1.92 -37.30
C ASP A 49 -32.48 0.44 -37.27
N ASP A 50 -31.42 0.11 -36.52
CA ASP A 50 -31.06 -1.26 -36.23
C ASP A 50 -32.02 -1.88 -35.21
N LEU A 51 -33.02 -2.64 -35.69
CA LEU A 51 -34.01 -3.33 -34.85
C LEU A 51 -33.43 -4.50 -34.03
N HIS A 52 -32.15 -4.84 -34.20
CA HIS A 52 -31.49 -5.93 -33.50
C HIS A 52 -30.22 -5.51 -32.73
N GLY A 53 -29.74 -4.28 -32.91
CA GLY A 53 -28.54 -3.71 -32.27
C GLY A 53 -28.65 -3.36 -30.78
N GLY A 54 -29.68 -3.85 -30.08
CA GLY A 54 -29.94 -3.58 -28.67
C GLY A 54 -29.93 -2.08 -28.35
N ALA A 55 -29.21 -1.69 -27.30
CA ALA A 55 -28.90 -0.31 -26.99
C ALA A 55 -27.52 0.16 -27.47
N TYR A 56 -26.66 -0.74 -27.95
CA TYR A 56 -25.35 -0.39 -28.49
C TYR A 56 -25.50 0.38 -29.83
N THR A 57 -26.06 -0.28 -30.84
CA THR A 57 -26.33 0.27 -32.17
C THR A 57 -27.80 0.57 -32.44
N GLY A 58 -28.72 -0.02 -31.67
CA GLY A 58 -30.15 -0.02 -31.96
C GLY A 58 -30.99 1.13 -31.37
N GLY A 59 -32.25 1.16 -31.80
CA GLY A 59 -33.26 2.16 -31.42
C GLY A 59 -33.53 2.30 -29.92
N ALA A 60 -33.32 1.25 -29.12
CA ALA A 60 -33.38 1.38 -27.66
C ALA A 60 -32.31 2.34 -27.12
N GLY A 61 -31.10 2.34 -27.70
CA GLY A 61 -30.02 3.27 -27.34
C GLY A 61 -30.36 4.71 -27.71
N ILE A 62 -31.06 4.90 -28.83
CA ILE A 62 -31.61 6.20 -29.25
C ILE A 62 -32.67 6.67 -28.25
N ALA A 63 -33.59 5.78 -27.86
CA ALA A 63 -34.59 6.08 -26.83
C ALA A 63 -33.94 6.42 -25.46
N TYR A 64 -32.82 5.79 -25.10
CA TYR A 64 -32.05 6.15 -23.90
C TYR A 64 -31.42 7.55 -24.00
N ALA A 65 -30.85 7.94 -25.14
CA ALA A 65 -30.30 9.29 -25.31
C ALA A 65 -31.39 10.37 -25.23
N VAL A 66 -32.55 10.11 -25.83
CA VAL A 66 -33.74 10.98 -25.74
C VAL A 66 -34.27 11.06 -24.29
N LEU A 67 -34.23 9.96 -23.53
CA LEU A 67 -34.55 9.94 -22.10
C LEU A 67 -33.53 10.75 -21.27
N ARG A 68 -32.23 10.62 -21.56
CA ARG A 68 -31.16 11.35 -20.88
C ARG A 68 -31.28 12.85 -21.11
N ALA A 69 -31.51 13.27 -22.36
CA ALA A 69 -31.82 14.65 -22.71
C ALA A 69 -33.05 15.16 -21.93
N SER A 70 -34.17 14.42 -22.00
CA SER A 70 -35.42 14.74 -21.29
C SER A 70 -35.28 14.85 -19.76
N SER A 71 -34.32 14.12 -19.18
CA SER A 71 -34.03 14.09 -17.74
C SER A 71 -33.01 15.13 -17.27
N SER A 72 -32.34 15.83 -18.20
CA SER A 72 -31.30 16.82 -17.92
C SER A 72 -31.84 18.25 -17.85
N SER A 73 -30.98 19.19 -17.45
CA SER A 73 -31.27 20.64 -17.46
C SER A 73 -31.41 21.27 -18.86
N PHE A 74 -31.20 20.51 -19.94
CA PHE A 74 -31.39 20.98 -21.32
C PHE A 74 -32.84 21.41 -21.57
N ASN A 75 -33.04 22.68 -21.92
CA ASN A 75 -34.37 23.24 -22.21
C ASN A 75 -34.88 22.87 -23.61
N HIS A 76 -35.92 22.03 -23.69
CA HIS A 76 -36.55 21.57 -24.95
C HIS A 76 -37.95 20.99 -24.73
N SER A 77 -38.64 20.60 -25.81
CA SER A 77 -39.93 19.89 -25.82
C SER A 77 -39.82 18.48 -25.22
N ARG A 78 -39.79 18.38 -23.88
CA ARG A 78 -39.64 17.12 -23.14
C ARG A 78 -40.78 16.12 -23.40
N GLU A 79 -42.02 16.58 -23.50
CA GLU A 79 -43.18 15.69 -23.74
C GLU A 79 -43.07 15.01 -25.11
N GLU A 80 -42.83 15.80 -26.15
CA GLU A 80 -42.67 15.32 -27.52
C GLU A 80 -41.48 14.37 -27.66
N SER A 81 -40.37 14.71 -27.02
CA SER A 81 -39.14 13.89 -26.99
C SER A 81 -39.40 12.55 -26.31
N MET A 82 -40.02 12.54 -25.13
CA MET A 82 -40.42 11.30 -24.45
C MET A 82 -41.42 10.47 -25.26
N LYS A 83 -42.38 11.13 -25.93
CA LYS A 83 -43.36 10.50 -26.84
C LYS A 83 -42.70 9.91 -28.09
N TYR A 84 -41.62 10.52 -28.58
CA TYR A 84 -40.79 10.01 -29.66
C TYR A 84 -39.96 8.79 -29.21
N GLY A 85 -39.21 8.91 -28.11
CA GLY A 85 -38.37 7.84 -27.59
C GLY A 85 -39.16 6.58 -27.23
N ARG A 86 -40.32 6.74 -26.58
CA ARG A 86 -41.29 5.65 -26.32
C ARG A 86 -41.74 4.95 -27.61
N ARG A 87 -41.93 5.69 -28.72
CA ARG A 87 -42.35 5.12 -30.02
C ARG A 87 -41.26 4.21 -30.61
N VAL A 88 -40.02 4.69 -30.65
CA VAL A 88 -38.85 3.93 -31.16
C VAL A 88 -38.63 2.68 -30.30
N LEU A 89 -38.71 2.82 -28.98
CA LEU A 89 -38.55 1.72 -28.02
C LEU A 89 -39.64 0.64 -28.17
N MET A 90 -40.89 1.04 -28.41
CA MET A 90 -41.99 0.11 -28.65
C MET A 90 -41.86 -0.65 -29.98
N GLN A 91 -41.31 -0.04 -31.04
CA GLN A 91 -40.98 -0.73 -32.29
C GLN A 91 -39.92 -1.82 -32.06
N HIS A 92 -38.87 -1.49 -31.32
CA HIS A 92 -37.83 -2.43 -30.86
C HIS A 92 -38.41 -3.62 -30.09
N LEU A 93 -39.25 -3.34 -29.10
CA LEU A 93 -39.82 -4.36 -28.21
C LEU A 93 -40.88 -5.24 -28.92
N GLU A 94 -41.52 -4.74 -29.98
CA GLU A 94 -42.40 -5.53 -30.84
C GLU A 94 -41.62 -6.38 -31.86
N ALA A 95 -40.44 -5.94 -32.32
CA ALA A 95 -39.55 -6.77 -33.13
C ALA A 95 -39.06 -8.00 -32.36
N VAL A 96 -38.62 -7.83 -31.10
CA VAL A 96 -38.25 -8.94 -30.19
C VAL A 96 -39.39 -9.97 -30.06
N ARG A 97 -40.63 -9.51 -29.85
CA ARG A 97 -41.82 -10.37 -29.76
C ARG A 97 -42.07 -11.18 -31.04
N LYS A 98 -41.83 -10.60 -32.22
CA LYS A 98 -41.97 -11.30 -33.50
C LYS A 98 -40.91 -12.39 -33.66
N VAL A 99 -39.64 -12.12 -33.31
CA VAL A 99 -38.57 -13.14 -33.37
C VAL A 99 -38.88 -14.29 -32.41
N LYS A 100 -39.30 -14.03 -31.16
CA LYS A 100 -39.68 -15.06 -30.17
C LYS A 100 -40.85 -15.97 -30.60
N ARG A 101 -41.71 -15.52 -31.52
CA ARG A 101 -42.81 -16.30 -32.09
C ARG A 101 -42.42 -17.11 -33.33
N SER A 102 -41.18 -16.98 -33.80
CA SER A 102 -40.66 -17.66 -34.99
C SER A 102 -39.83 -18.91 -34.66
N LEU A 103 -39.46 -19.68 -35.68
CA LEU A 103 -38.53 -20.82 -35.57
C LEU A 103 -37.11 -20.42 -35.11
N GLN A 104 -36.77 -19.12 -35.06
CA GLN A 104 -35.45 -18.63 -34.63
C GLN A 104 -35.27 -18.56 -33.09
N LYS A 105 -36.12 -19.29 -32.33
CA LYS A 105 -36.23 -19.23 -30.87
C LYS A 105 -34.89 -19.40 -30.12
N THR A 106 -33.99 -20.26 -30.60
CA THR A 106 -32.65 -20.47 -30.01
C THR A 106 -31.76 -19.23 -30.13
N LYS A 107 -31.75 -18.58 -31.31
CA LYS A 107 -30.94 -17.38 -31.58
C LYS A 107 -31.40 -16.14 -30.80
N GLU A 108 -32.69 -16.06 -30.48
CA GLU A 108 -33.20 -15.01 -29.59
C GLU A 108 -32.97 -15.33 -28.11
N SER A 109 -32.88 -16.61 -27.72
CA SER A 109 -32.61 -17.00 -26.32
C SER A 109 -31.23 -16.58 -25.82
N SER A 110 -30.20 -16.60 -26.68
CA SER A 110 -28.87 -16.04 -26.34
C SER A 110 -28.84 -14.52 -26.45
N ARG A 111 -29.55 -13.94 -27.41
CA ARG A 111 -29.70 -12.47 -27.50
C ARG A 111 -30.48 -11.86 -26.34
N GLU A 112 -31.33 -12.64 -25.67
CA GLU A 112 -32.07 -12.19 -24.49
C GLU A 112 -31.19 -12.04 -23.25
N THR A 113 -30.10 -12.81 -23.11
CA THR A 113 -29.15 -12.63 -21.99
C THR A 113 -28.21 -11.44 -22.24
N CYS A 114 -27.90 -11.13 -23.51
CA CYS A 114 -27.00 -10.04 -23.88
C CYS A 114 -27.56 -8.66 -23.53
N TYR A 115 -26.80 -7.84 -22.78
CA TYR A 115 -27.22 -6.48 -22.40
C TYR A 115 -27.23 -5.51 -23.59
N LEU A 116 -26.09 -4.89 -23.91
CA LEU A 116 -26.04 -3.78 -24.86
C LEU A 116 -26.27 -4.22 -26.32
N LEU A 117 -25.82 -5.40 -26.71
CA LEU A 117 -26.01 -5.98 -28.04
C LEU A 117 -27.34 -6.74 -28.21
N GLY A 118 -28.12 -6.88 -27.12
CA GLY A 118 -29.27 -7.78 -27.05
C GLY A 118 -30.53 -7.18 -26.43
N SER A 119 -31.48 -8.05 -26.16
CA SER A 119 -32.86 -7.68 -25.82
C SER A 119 -33.02 -7.25 -24.35
N LEU A 120 -32.08 -7.61 -23.48
CA LEU A 120 -32.05 -7.17 -22.07
C LEU A 120 -31.96 -5.64 -21.93
N SER A 121 -31.17 -4.96 -22.77
CA SER A 121 -31.14 -3.48 -22.74
C SER A 121 -32.46 -2.84 -23.16
N ILE A 122 -33.20 -3.46 -24.10
CA ILE A 122 -34.54 -3.02 -24.51
C ILE A 122 -35.51 -3.13 -23.32
N TYR A 123 -35.42 -4.20 -22.52
CA TYR A 123 -36.23 -4.38 -21.31
C TYR A 123 -35.89 -3.34 -20.24
N VAL A 124 -34.60 -3.14 -19.95
CA VAL A 124 -34.14 -2.12 -18.99
C VAL A 124 -34.63 -0.73 -19.38
N ILE A 125 -34.45 -0.33 -20.64
CA ILE A 125 -34.83 1.01 -21.10
C ILE A 125 -36.35 1.18 -21.10
N TYR A 126 -37.14 0.12 -21.38
CA TYR A 126 -38.59 0.15 -21.18
C TYR A 126 -38.98 0.37 -19.71
N ILE A 127 -38.32 -0.33 -18.79
CA ILE A 127 -38.52 -0.12 -17.34
C ILE A 127 -38.16 1.32 -16.93
N LEU A 128 -37.11 1.92 -17.50
CA LEU A 128 -36.76 3.33 -17.24
C LEU A 128 -37.81 4.34 -17.74
N TYR A 129 -38.49 4.06 -18.86
CA TYR A 129 -39.54 4.91 -19.43
C TYR A 129 -40.85 4.83 -18.64
N GLU A 130 -41.32 3.61 -18.34
CA GLU A 130 -42.64 3.41 -17.72
C GLU A 130 -42.59 3.39 -16.17
N LYS A 131 -41.46 2.98 -15.58
CA LYS A 131 -41.13 2.89 -14.13
C LYS A 131 -42.01 1.98 -13.28
N THR A 132 -43.28 1.81 -13.62
CA THR A 132 -44.28 1.01 -12.88
C THR A 132 -45.22 0.31 -13.86
N GLY A 133 -46.28 -0.33 -13.35
CA GLY A 133 -47.26 -1.05 -14.17
C GLY A 133 -46.91 -2.52 -14.40
N GLU A 134 -47.91 -3.27 -14.88
CA GLU A 134 -47.88 -4.73 -14.87
C GLU A 134 -46.80 -5.33 -15.78
N ARG A 135 -46.67 -4.81 -17.01
CA ARG A 135 -45.60 -5.21 -17.95
C ARG A 135 -44.20 -4.89 -17.45
N THR A 136 -44.04 -3.90 -16.58
CA THR A 136 -42.77 -3.54 -15.95
C THR A 136 -42.35 -4.60 -14.94
N LYS A 137 -43.29 -5.12 -14.11
CA LYS A 137 -43.04 -6.26 -13.23
C LYS A 137 -42.62 -7.51 -14.03
N GLN A 138 -43.41 -7.88 -15.04
CA GLN A 138 -43.15 -9.06 -15.87
C GLN A 138 -41.77 -9.03 -16.55
N LEU A 139 -41.26 -7.84 -16.89
CA LEU A 139 -39.90 -7.67 -17.40
C LEU A 139 -38.83 -7.72 -16.30
N ILE A 140 -39.12 -7.23 -15.09
CA ILE A 140 -38.25 -7.39 -13.91
C ILE A 140 -38.11 -8.88 -13.55
N ASP A 141 -39.23 -9.60 -13.47
CA ASP A 141 -39.27 -11.04 -13.21
C ASP A 141 -38.45 -11.81 -14.27
N ARG A 142 -38.62 -11.46 -15.55
CA ARG A 142 -37.83 -12.03 -16.64
C ARG A 142 -36.33 -11.70 -16.54
N ILE A 143 -35.94 -10.54 -16.00
CA ILE A 143 -34.53 -10.20 -15.74
C ILE A 143 -33.98 -11.04 -14.57
N ILE A 144 -34.78 -11.33 -13.55
CA ILE A 144 -34.40 -12.24 -12.47
C ILE A 144 -34.19 -13.67 -13.01
N GLU A 145 -35.10 -14.17 -13.87
CA GLU A 145 -34.93 -15.44 -14.59
C GLU A 145 -33.63 -15.48 -15.42
N ILE A 146 -33.32 -14.41 -16.16
CA ILE A 146 -32.07 -14.28 -16.93
C ILE A 146 -30.84 -14.37 -16.01
N GLY A 147 -30.87 -13.71 -14.85
CA GLY A 147 -29.81 -13.80 -13.84
C GLY A 147 -29.59 -15.21 -13.32
N HIS A 148 -30.68 -15.96 -13.05
CA HIS A 148 -30.61 -17.37 -12.68
C HIS A 148 -30.08 -18.26 -13.82
N LEU A 149 -30.45 -17.99 -15.08
CA LEU A 149 -29.96 -18.73 -16.24
C LEU A 149 -28.44 -18.59 -16.39
N ILE A 150 -27.93 -17.36 -16.43
CA ILE A 150 -26.51 -17.09 -16.67
C ILE A 150 -25.60 -17.41 -15.47
N ALA A 151 -26.12 -17.40 -14.24
CA ALA A 151 -25.34 -17.83 -13.08
C ALA A 151 -25.05 -19.34 -13.09
N ASN A 152 -25.98 -20.16 -13.61
CA ASN A 152 -25.88 -21.62 -13.60
C ASN A 152 -25.31 -22.21 -14.90
N ASN A 153 -25.34 -21.47 -16.01
CA ASN A 153 -24.99 -21.99 -17.34
C ASN A 153 -23.96 -21.09 -18.03
N ASP A 154 -23.15 -21.68 -18.90
CA ASP A 154 -22.36 -20.99 -19.91
C ASP A 154 -23.21 -20.94 -21.19
N VAL A 155 -23.63 -19.74 -21.60
CA VAL A 155 -24.72 -19.48 -22.55
C VAL A 155 -24.18 -19.01 -23.90
N LEU A 156 -23.10 -18.25 -23.88
CA LEU A 156 -22.35 -17.78 -25.06
C LEU A 156 -21.06 -18.59 -25.28
N GLY A 157 -20.50 -19.18 -24.23
CA GLY A 157 -19.19 -19.81 -24.22
C GLY A 157 -18.08 -18.76 -24.26
N ASP A 158 -17.48 -18.58 -25.44
CA ASP A 158 -16.42 -17.60 -25.67
C ASP A 158 -16.99 -16.17 -25.63
N GLY A 159 -16.74 -15.45 -24.52
CA GLY A 159 -17.35 -14.15 -24.21
C GLY A 159 -18.46 -14.15 -23.16
N ASP A 160 -18.73 -15.25 -22.46
CA ASP A 160 -19.80 -15.31 -21.45
C ASP A 160 -19.69 -14.27 -20.30
N ASP A 161 -18.51 -13.68 -20.08
CA ASP A 161 -18.25 -12.76 -18.97
C ASP A 161 -17.96 -11.30 -19.38
N GLU A 162 -18.00 -10.91 -20.66
CA GLU A 162 -17.70 -9.53 -21.07
C GLU A 162 -18.88 -8.53 -20.91
N LEU A 163 -18.66 -7.25 -21.28
CA LEU A 163 -19.53 -6.13 -20.90
C LEU A 163 -20.70 -5.88 -21.88
N LEU A 164 -20.60 -6.25 -23.15
CA LEU A 164 -21.63 -5.92 -24.16
C LEU A 164 -22.72 -7.00 -24.27
N ALA A 165 -22.39 -8.23 -23.93
CA ALA A 165 -23.16 -9.45 -24.11
C ALA A 165 -23.08 -10.41 -22.89
N GLY A 166 -21.93 -10.47 -22.20
CA GLY A 166 -21.73 -11.39 -21.07
C GLY A 166 -22.41 -11.00 -19.75
N ARG A 167 -22.12 -11.80 -18.71
CA ARG A 167 -22.62 -11.65 -17.33
C ARG A 167 -22.31 -10.29 -16.70
N VAL A 168 -21.18 -9.69 -17.07
CA VAL A 168 -20.79 -8.34 -16.64
C VAL A 168 -21.71 -7.29 -17.28
N GLY A 169 -22.16 -7.51 -18.52
CA GLY A 169 -23.25 -6.74 -19.13
C GLY A 169 -24.56 -6.86 -18.35
N PHE A 170 -24.96 -8.05 -17.91
CA PHE A 170 -26.12 -8.21 -17.01
C PHE A 170 -25.95 -7.45 -15.70
N LEU A 171 -24.76 -7.49 -15.08
CA LEU A 171 -24.48 -6.72 -13.87
C LEU A 171 -24.58 -5.19 -14.11
N ALA A 172 -24.16 -4.68 -15.27
CA ALA A 172 -24.38 -3.28 -15.66
C ALA A 172 -25.87 -2.93 -15.85
N ALA A 173 -26.68 -3.87 -16.35
CA ALA A 173 -28.14 -3.76 -16.41
C ALA A 173 -28.75 -3.61 -15.00
N VAL A 174 -28.29 -4.42 -14.03
CA VAL A 174 -28.74 -4.35 -12.63
C VAL A 174 -28.40 -3.01 -11.98
N ILE A 175 -27.19 -2.47 -12.18
CA ILE A 175 -26.83 -1.11 -11.71
C ILE A 175 -27.82 -0.08 -12.27
N THR A 176 -28.03 -0.12 -13.59
CA THR A 176 -28.90 0.84 -14.29
C THR A 176 -30.34 0.83 -13.76
N LEU A 177 -30.87 -0.34 -13.40
CA LEU A 177 -32.19 -0.46 -12.75
C LEU A 177 -32.18 0.04 -11.29
N ARG A 178 -31.28 -0.49 -10.44
CA ARG A 178 -31.22 -0.18 -9.01
C ARG A 178 -30.98 1.30 -8.69
N GLU A 179 -30.43 2.07 -9.62
CA GLU A 179 -30.20 3.51 -9.43
C GLU A 179 -31.30 4.43 -9.93
N ASN A 180 -32.21 3.94 -10.78
CA ASN A 180 -33.30 4.73 -11.37
C ASN A 180 -34.69 4.35 -10.82
N MET A 181 -34.75 3.33 -9.97
CA MET A 181 -35.94 2.88 -9.24
C MET A 181 -35.73 3.00 -7.73
N ALA A 182 -36.82 3.15 -6.97
CA ALA A 182 -36.77 3.50 -5.55
C ALA A 182 -36.54 2.32 -4.58
N HIS A 183 -36.41 1.10 -5.09
CA HIS A 183 -36.26 -0.14 -4.33
C HIS A 183 -35.26 -1.08 -5.02
N GLU A 184 -34.74 -2.10 -4.32
CA GLU A 184 -33.86 -3.09 -4.93
C GLU A 184 -34.65 -4.04 -5.86
N VAL A 185 -34.75 -3.63 -7.12
CA VAL A 185 -35.55 -4.25 -8.20
C VAL A 185 -35.17 -5.70 -8.49
N ILE A 186 -33.88 -6.01 -8.39
CA ILE A 186 -33.31 -7.34 -8.66
C ILE A 186 -32.68 -7.84 -7.35
N PRO A 187 -33.05 -9.02 -6.81
CA PRO A 187 -32.60 -9.47 -5.49
C PRO A 187 -31.07 -9.60 -5.36
N ASP A 188 -30.55 -9.31 -4.16
CA ASP A 188 -29.12 -9.47 -3.83
C ASP A 188 -28.61 -10.90 -4.08
N ALA A 189 -29.40 -11.94 -3.79
CA ALA A 189 -29.02 -13.33 -4.06
C ALA A 189 -28.83 -13.63 -5.56
N CYS A 190 -29.65 -13.03 -6.43
CA CYS A 190 -29.50 -13.15 -7.88
C CYS A 190 -28.17 -12.52 -8.34
N VAL A 191 -27.85 -11.34 -7.82
CA VAL A 191 -26.59 -10.62 -8.12
C VAL A 191 -25.37 -11.38 -7.61
N GLY A 192 -25.39 -11.86 -6.36
CA GLY A 192 -24.28 -12.61 -5.76
C GLY A 192 -23.95 -13.88 -6.54
N ASN A 193 -24.96 -14.62 -6.99
CA ASN A 193 -24.75 -15.82 -7.81
C ASN A 193 -24.06 -15.52 -9.15
N VAL A 194 -24.43 -14.41 -9.83
CA VAL A 194 -23.78 -13.99 -11.08
C VAL A 194 -22.34 -13.52 -10.81
N VAL A 195 -22.09 -12.76 -9.74
CA VAL A 195 -20.74 -12.32 -9.34
C VAL A 195 -19.84 -13.54 -9.05
N ASN A 196 -20.34 -14.52 -8.30
CA ASN A 196 -19.59 -15.74 -7.97
C ASN A 196 -19.25 -16.57 -9.22
N LYS A 197 -20.17 -16.68 -10.18
CA LYS A 197 -19.93 -17.38 -11.46
C LYS A 197 -18.82 -16.68 -12.29
N ILE A 198 -18.79 -15.34 -12.34
CA ILE A 198 -17.73 -14.57 -13.02
C ILE A 198 -16.37 -14.80 -12.35
N ILE A 199 -16.29 -14.75 -11.01
CA ILE A 199 -15.03 -15.00 -10.30
C ILE A 199 -14.56 -16.45 -10.53
N ALA A 200 -15.47 -17.42 -10.50
CA ALA A 200 -15.15 -18.82 -10.74
C ALA A 200 -14.67 -19.10 -12.17
N SER A 201 -15.31 -18.53 -13.20
CA SER A 201 -14.86 -18.66 -14.59
C SER A 201 -13.51 -17.98 -14.81
N GLY A 202 -13.32 -16.76 -14.29
CA GLY A 202 -12.07 -16.00 -14.42
C GLY A 202 -10.87 -16.68 -13.78
N ARG A 203 -11.04 -17.28 -12.59
CA ARG A 203 -10.02 -18.09 -11.91
C ARG A 203 -9.71 -19.36 -12.68
N SER A 204 -10.75 -20.12 -13.05
CA SER A 204 -10.60 -21.40 -13.76
C SER A 204 -9.91 -21.21 -15.12
N TYR A 205 -10.30 -20.18 -15.88
CA TYR A 205 -9.67 -19.85 -17.14
C TYR A 205 -8.21 -19.42 -16.96
N ALA A 206 -7.91 -18.53 -16.01
CA ALA A 206 -6.55 -18.10 -15.71
C ALA A 206 -5.62 -19.28 -15.38
N ILE A 207 -6.07 -20.20 -14.52
CA ILE A 207 -5.34 -21.43 -14.17
C ILE A 207 -5.16 -22.32 -15.40
N SER A 208 -6.23 -22.56 -16.19
CA SER A 208 -6.19 -23.45 -17.37
C SER A 208 -5.22 -22.97 -18.47
N LYS A 209 -4.93 -21.67 -18.53
CA LYS A 209 -3.99 -21.05 -19.48
C LYS A 209 -2.68 -20.59 -18.82
N GLN A 210 -2.45 -20.94 -17.55
CA GLN A 210 -1.23 -20.63 -16.79
C GLN A 210 -0.90 -19.13 -16.71
N PHE A 211 -1.92 -18.27 -16.66
CA PHE A 211 -1.72 -16.84 -16.42
C PHE A 211 -1.20 -16.58 -14.99
N LYS A 212 -0.26 -15.64 -14.87
CA LYS A 212 0.27 -15.18 -13.57
C LYS A 212 -0.66 -14.23 -12.81
N VAL A 213 -1.81 -13.87 -13.39
CA VAL A 213 -2.85 -13.06 -12.76
C VAL A 213 -4.02 -13.93 -12.30
N PRO A 214 -4.69 -13.60 -11.17
CA PRO A 214 -5.76 -14.45 -10.64
C PRO A 214 -7.02 -14.55 -11.50
N LEU A 215 -7.32 -13.52 -12.32
CA LEU A 215 -8.49 -13.48 -13.18
C LEU A 215 -8.07 -13.20 -14.62
N MET A 216 -8.54 -14.03 -15.55
CA MET A 216 -8.38 -13.82 -16.99
C MET A 216 -9.58 -14.40 -17.73
N TYR A 217 -9.93 -13.81 -18.87
CA TYR A 217 -11.08 -14.21 -19.69
C TYR A 217 -10.71 -14.17 -21.18
N GLN A 218 -11.56 -14.76 -22.02
CA GLN A 218 -11.38 -14.80 -23.47
C GLN A 218 -12.63 -14.26 -24.18
N TYR A 219 -12.42 -13.61 -25.32
CA TYR A 219 -13.48 -13.33 -26.29
C TYR A 219 -12.95 -13.49 -27.72
N HIS A 220 -13.67 -14.24 -28.55
CA HIS A 220 -13.32 -14.59 -29.93
C HIS A 220 -11.86 -15.04 -30.07
N GLY A 221 -11.47 -15.99 -29.21
CA GLY A 221 -10.14 -16.59 -29.16
C GLY A 221 -9.02 -15.69 -28.63
N ARG A 222 -9.31 -14.47 -28.13
CA ARG A 222 -8.29 -13.48 -27.73
C ARG A 222 -8.48 -12.97 -26.30
N HIS A 223 -7.38 -12.53 -25.68
CA HIS A 223 -7.37 -12.02 -24.30
C HIS A 223 -7.49 -10.49 -24.31
N TYR A 224 -8.67 -9.97 -24.60
CA TYR A 224 -8.91 -8.53 -24.65
C TYR A 224 -8.72 -7.84 -23.29
N LEU A 225 -8.11 -6.66 -23.32
CA LEU A 225 -7.89 -5.85 -22.11
C LEU A 225 -8.87 -4.68 -22.00
N GLY A 226 -9.30 -4.11 -23.13
CA GLY A 226 -10.14 -2.92 -23.20
C GLY A 226 -11.55 -3.06 -22.59
N ALA A 227 -12.24 -1.93 -22.36
CA ALA A 227 -13.45 -1.92 -21.53
C ALA A 227 -14.69 -2.59 -22.16
N ALA A 228 -14.75 -2.79 -23.49
CA ALA A 228 -15.92 -3.40 -24.11
C ALA A 228 -15.94 -4.94 -23.98
N HIS A 229 -14.88 -5.59 -24.43
CA HIS A 229 -14.81 -7.05 -24.58
C HIS A 229 -13.81 -7.72 -23.63
N GLY A 230 -13.26 -6.95 -22.68
CA GLY A 230 -12.02 -7.31 -22.01
C GLY A 230 -11.95 -6.91 -20.55
N LEU A 231 -10.79 -7.20 -19.98
CA LEU A 231 -10.57 -7.26 -18.53
C LEU A 231 -10.88 -5.93 -17.80
N MET A 232 -10.69 -4.77 -18.44
CA MET A 232 -11.08 -3.47 -17.86
C MET A 232 -12.57 -3.38 -17.57
N GLY A 233 -13.45 -3.83 -18.48
CA GLY A 233 -14.91 -3.75 -18.30
C GLY A 233 -15.38 -4.68 -17.19
N ILE A 234 -14.83 -5.90 -17.19
CA ILE A 234 -15.07 -6.94 -16.19
C ILE A 234 -14.69 -6.42 -14.79
N LEU A 235 -13.45 -5.95 -14.63
CA LEU A 235 -12.97 -5.43 -13.35
C LEU A 235 -13.72 -4.16 -12.93
N GLN A 236 -14.06 -3.24 -13.84
CA GLN A 236 -14.82 -2.02 -13.53
C GLN A 236 -16.19 -2.33 -12.89
N ILE A 237 -16.90 -3.34 -13.40
CA ILE A 237 -18.20 -3.72 -12.85
C ILE A 237 -18.06 -4.59 -11.59
N LEU A 238 -17.09 -5.51 -11.51
CA LEU A 238 -16.80 -6.23 -10.26
C LEU A 238 -16.47 -5.25 -9.10
N LEU A 239 -15.73 -4.17 -9.40
CA LEU A 239 -15.49 -3.06 -8.46
C LEU A 239 -16.77 -2.28 -8.09
N CYS A 240 -17.81 -2.26 -8.93
CA CYS A 240 -19.12 -1.74 -8.53
C CYS A 240 -19.88 -2.66 -7.58
N PHE A 241 -19.58 -3.97 -7.57
CA PHE A 241 -20.26 -5.01 -6.80
C PHE A 241 -19.46 -5.55 -5.59
N VAL A 242 -18.51 -4.78 -5.05
CA VAL A 242 -17.63 -5.18 -3.91
C VAL A 242 -18.33 -5.72 -2.65
N LYS A 243 -19.64 -5.47 -2.44
CA LYS A 243 -20.41 -6.07 -1.33
C LYS A 243 -20.66 -7.58 -1.49
N PHE A 244 -20.47 -8.12 -2.70
CA PHE A 244 -20.67 -9.53 -3.04
C PHE A 244 -19.37 -10.32 -3.21
N LEU A 245 -18.21 -9.65 -3.12
CA LEU A 245 -16.91 -10.31 -3.20
C LEU A 245 -16.45 -10.69 -1.78
N ASP A 246 -16.00 -11.92 -1.57
CA ASP A 246 -15.22 -12.28 -0.38
C ASP A 246 -13.82 -11.66 -0.40
N GLU A 247 -13.03 -11.79 0.67
CA GLU A 247 -11.70 -11.15 0.74
C GLU A 247 -10.67 -11.72 -0.24
N GLU A 248 -10.82 -12.96 -0.69
CA GLU A 248 -9.95 -13.55 -1.72
C GLU A 248 -10.33 -12.99 -3.10
N ALA A 249 -11.62 -12.96 -3.43
CA ALA A 249 -12.14 -12.38 -4.66
C ALA A 249 -11.85 -10.86 -4.76
N LYS A 250 -11.94 -10.12 -3.65
CA LYS A 250 -11.49 -8.71 -3.54
C LYS A 250 -9.99 -8.59 -3.85
N SER A 251 -9.17 -9.45 -3.27
CA SER A 251 -7.72 -9.51 -3.49
C SER A 251 -7.39 -9.80 -4.96
N ASP A 252 -8.11 -10.73 -5.58
CA ASP A 252 -7.90 -11.16 -6.95
C ASP A 252 -8.30 -10.10 -7.99
N VAL A 253 -9.45 -9.44 -7.78
CA VAL A 253 -9.84 -8.26 -8.57
C VAL A 253 -8.74 -7.19 -8.47
N LEU A 254 -8.26 -6.86 -7.27
CA LEU A 254 -7.25 -5.81 -7.10
C LEU A 254 -5.87 -6.16 -7.66
N LYS A 255 -5.38 -7.39 -7.49
CA LYS A 255 -4.14 -7.86 -8.15
C LYS A 255 -4.25 -7.77 -9.68
N THR A 256 -5.41 -8.09 -10.23
CA THR A 256 -5.64 -8.07 -11.68
C THR A 256 -5.76 -6.62 -12.21
N VAL A 257 -6.39 -5.71 -11.46
CA VAL A 257 -6.37 -4.25 -11.75
C VAL A 257 -4.95 -3.71 -11.71
N ASP A 258 -4.16 -4.11 -10.71
CA ASP A 258 -2.76 -3.67 -10.57
C ASP A 258 -1.90 -4.12 -11.75
N TRP A 259 -2.12 -5.34 -12.24
CA TRP A 259 -1.46 -5.82 -13.46
C TRP A 259 -1.90 -5.02 -14.70
N ILE A 260 -3.20 -4.75 -14.89
CA ILE A 260 -3.69 -3.86 -15.98
C ILE A 260 -3.00 -2.49 -15.94
N VAL A 261 -2.78 -1.93 -14.75
CA VAL A 261 -2.07 -0.66 -14.57
C VAL A 261 -0.57 -0.79 -14.87
N SER A 262 0.05 -1.95 -14.57
CA SER A 262 1.45 -2.22 -14.93
C SER A 262 1.69 -2.35 -16.44
N LEU A 263 0.66 -2.72 -17.21
CA LEU A 263 0.68 -2.73 -18.69
C LEU A 263 0.58 -1.32 -19.33
N GLN A 264 0.49 -0.25 -18.54
CA GLN A 264 0.40 1.11 -19.09
C GLN A 264 1.73 1.52 -19.73
N LEU A 265 1.67 1.83 -21.04
CA LEU A 265 2.80 2.29 -21.84
C LEU A 265 3.25 3.69 -21.38
N LYS A 266 4.52 4.04 -21.66
CA LYS A 266 5.13 5.34 -21.30
C LYS A 266 4.38 6.56 -21.85
N ASN A 267 3.57 6.41 -22.90
CA ASN A 267 2.75 7.49 -23.45
C ASN A 267 1.39 7.66 -22.73
N GLY A 268 1.01 6.75 -21.85
CA GLY A 268 -0.27 6.70 -21.13
C GLY A 268 -1.29 5.70 -21.66
N ASN A 269 -1.03 5.03 -22.79
CA ASN A 269 -1.94 4.02 -23.35
C ASN A 269 -1.85 2.66 -22.64
N ILE A 270 -2.80 1.77 -22.92
CA ILE A 270 -2.78 0.36 -22.48
C ILE A 270 -3.05 -0.50 -23.73
N PRO A 271 -2.36 -1.65 -23.92
CA PRO A 271 -2.60 -2.52 -25.08
C PRO A 271 -4.07 -2.95 -25.23
N SER A 272 -4.48 -3.26 -26.47
CA SER A 272 -5.87 -3.64 -26.75
C SER A 272 -6.23 -5.03 -26.22
N LYS A 273 -5.23 -5.92 -26.16
CA LYS A 273 -5.28 -7.32 -25.77
C LYS A 273 -3.87 -7.76 -25.30
N VAL A 274 -3.76 -8.88 -24.58
CA VAL A 274 -2.48 -9.39 -24.05
C VAL A 274 -1.47 -9.68 -25.16
N GLU A 275 -1.93 -10.18 -26.31
CA GLU A 275 -1.06 -10.48 -27.46
C GLU A 275 -0.56 -9.22 -28.20
N GLU A 276 -0.68 -8.04 -27.58
CA GLU A 276 -0.11 -6.76 -28.01
C GLU A 276 0.71 -6.06 -26.90
N GLU A 277 1.07 -6.77 -25.82
CA GLU A 277 2.00 -6.26 -24.81
C GLU A 277 3.34 -5.87 -25.46
N GLY A 278 3.84 -4.66 -25.15
CA GLY A 278 5.07 -4.10 -25.73
C GLY A 278 4.97 -3.67 -27.20
N VAL A 279 3.85 -3.88 -27.91
CA VAL A 279 3.71 -3.53 -29.32
C VAL A 279 3.43 -2.04 -29.50
N ASP A 280 4.44 -1.26 -29.88
CA ASP A 280 4.24 0.12 -30.32
C ASP A 280 3.50 0.16 -31.66
N ARG A 281 2.34 0.82 -31.66
CA ARG A 281 1.50 1.06 -32.85
C ARG A 281 1.70 2.47 -33.43
N GLY A 282 2.46 3.34 -32.76
CA GLY A 282 2.70 4.73 -33.14
C GLY A 282 1.40 5.48 -33.42
N GLU A 283 1.31 6.11 -34.59
CA GLU A 283 0.11 6.86 -35.02
C GLU A 283 -1.12 5.97 -35.32
N ASN A 284 -0.96 4.64 -35.24
CA ASN A 284 -2.02 3.64 -35.37
C ASN A 284 -2.51 3.04 -34.03
N GLU A 285 -2.14 3.63 -32.89
CA GLU A 285 -2.63 3.22 -31.57
C GLU A 285 -4.15 3.43 -31.40
N LEU A 286 -4.75 2.71 -30.46
CA LEU A 286 -6.18 2.83 -30.11
C LEU A 286 -6.30 3.66 -28.83
N VAL A 287 -7.07 4.74 -28.86
CA VAL A 287 -7.31 5.65 -27.72
C VAL A 287 -8.82 5.69 -27.44
N HIS A 288 -9.45 4.52 -27.43
CA HIS A 288 -10.92 4.34 -27.43
C HIS A 288 -11.41 3.88 -26.05
N TRP A 289 -12.70 4.05 -25.77
CA TRP A 289 -13.29 3.44 -24.57
C TRP A 289 -13.25 1.90 -24.68
N CYS A 290 -13.63 1.34 -25.83
CA CYS A 290 -13.61 -0.10 -26.03
C CYS A 290 -12.21 -0.71 -25.98
N HIS A 291 -11.17 0.04 -26.37
CA HIS A 291 -9.78 -0.42 -26.46
C HIS A 291 -8.80 0.75 -26.24
N GLY A 292 -7.99 0.69 -25.17
CA GLY A 292 -6.92 1.64 -24.87
C GLY A 292 -7.23 2.60 -23.71
N ALA A 293 -6.48 3.70 -23.68
CA ALA A 293 -6.38 4.66 -22.57
C ALA A 293 -7.74 5.11 -21.98
N THR A 294 -8.72 5.40 -22.84
CA THR A 294 -10.03 5.94 -22.42
C THR A 294 -10.82 4.91 -21.59
N GLY A 295 -10.76 3.62 -21.96
CA GLY A 295 -11.30 2.54 -21.12
C GLY A 295 -10.52 2.37 -19.82
N GLY A 296 -9.19 2.52 -19.88
CA GLY A 296 -8.30 2.49 -18.71
C GLY A 296 -8.65 3.56 -17.67
N VAL A 297 -8.96 4.79 -18.09
CA VAL A 297 -9.39 5.88 -17.18
C VAL A 297 -10.65 5.48 -16.41
N HIS A 298 -11.64 4.87 -17.08
CA HIS A 298 -12.89 4.46 -16.44
C HIS A 298 -12.64 3.37 -15.36
N LEU A 299 -11.79 2.38 -15.65
CA LEU A 299 -11.37 1.40 -14.64
C LEU A 299 -10.67 2.08 -13.45
N MET A 300 -9.71 2.97 -13.71
CA MET A 300 -8.90 3.60 -12.67
C MET A 300 -9.69 4.57 -11.78
N ILE A 301 -10.70 5.26 -12.32
CA ILE A 301 -11.64 6.07 -11.53
C ILE A 301 -12.38 5.18 -10.50
N VAL A 302 -12.95 4.05 -10.94
CA VAL A 302 -13.65 3.14 -10.03
C VAL A 302 -12.68 2.49 -9.03
N ALA A 303 -11.50 2.06 -9.48
CA ALA A 303 -10.47 1.50 -8.61
C ALA A 303 -10.04 2.49 -7.51
N TYR A 304 -9.86 3.77 -7.85
CA TYR A 304 -9.62 4.83 -6.88
C TYR A 304 -10.82 5.07 -5.94
N LEU A 305 -12.05 5.13 -6.47
CA LEU A 305 -13.28 5.31 -5.68
C LEU A 305 -13.58 4.16 -4.69
N ARG A 306 -12.95 2.99 -4.87
CA ARG A 306 -13.09 1.85 -3.97
C ARG A 306 -11.93 1.67 -2.99
N THR A 307 -10.70 2.05 -3.38
CA THR A 307 -9.47 1.81 -2.59
C THR A 307 -8.86 3.07 -1.97
N HIS A 308 -9.15 4.25 -2.52
CA HIS A 308 -8.40 5.50 -2.31
C HIS A 308 -6.88 5.39 -2.56
N ASN A 309 -6.44 4.44 -3.40
CA ASN A 309 -5.03 4.32 -3.76
C ASN A 309 -4.67 5.30 -4.89
N GLU A 310 -3.94 6.36 -4.52
CA GLU A 310 -3.45 7.44 -5.40
C GLU A 310 -2.74 6.97 -6.68
N LYS A 311 -2.21 5.74 -6.75
CA LYS A 311 -1.61 5.23 -7.99
C LYS A 311 -2.62 5.24 -9.15
N TYR A 312 -3.86 4.78 -8.92
CA TYR A 312 -4.90 4.77 -9.96
C TYR A 312 -5.23 6.19 -10.44
N LEU A 313 -5.25 7.16 -9.52
CA LEU A 313 -5.50 8.56 -9.84
C LEU A 313 -4.35 9.16 -10.70
N LYS A 314 -3.10 8.80 -10.41
CA LYS A 314 -1.92 9.22 -11.18
C LYS A 314 -1.87 8.57 -12.57
N ASN A 315 -2.02 7.25 -12.66
CA ASN A 315 -2.02 6.52 -13.93
C ASN A 315 -3.17 6.97 -14.85
N ALA A 316 -4.32 7.34 -14.29
CA ALA A 316 -5.43 7.95 -15.03
C ALA A 316 -5.07 9.35 -15.58
N ASP A 317 -4.36 10.19 -14.82
CA ASP A 317 -3.86 11.48 -15.33
C ASP A 317 -2.88 11.28 -16.50
N VAL A 318 -1.99 10.28 -16.42
CA VAL A 318 -1.08 9.93 -17.54
C VAL A 318 -1.88 9.49 -18.78
N ALA A 319 -2.92 8.68 -18.62
CA ALA A 319 -3.83 8.32 -19.72
C ALA A 319 -4.57 9.54 -20.30
N LEU A 320 -5.06 10.46 -19.46
CA LEU A 320 -5.72 11.69 -19.90
C LEU A 320 -4.78 12.63 -20.67
N ASN A 321 -3.47 12.63 -20.37
CA ASN A 321 -2.47 13.36 -21.15
C ASN A 321 -2.28 12.80 -22.58
N LEU A 322 -2.57 11.51 -22.82
CA LEU A 322 -2.64 10.93 -24.17
C LEU A 322 -3.96 11.28 -24.86
N ILE A 323 -5.07 11.12 -24.15
CA ILE A 323 -6.42 11.44 -24.65
C ILE A 323 -6.52 12.93 -25.03
N TRP A 324 -5.78 13.82 -24.36
CA TRP A 324 -5.70 15.24 -24.74
C TRP A 324 -5.01 15.47 -26.10
N LYS A 325 -4.04 14.62 -26.46
CA LYS A 325 -3.29 14.71 -27.73
C LYS A 325 -3.99 13.98 -28.88
N LYS A 326 -4.67 12.87 -28.60
CA LYS A 326 -5.15 11.89 -29.60
C LYS A 326 -6.64 11.51 -29.48
N GLY A 327 -7.41 12.18 -28.61
CA GLY A 327 -8.81 11.85 -28.31
C GLY A 327 -9.88 12.47 -29.24
N ILE A 328 -9.52 13.36 -30.17
CA ILE A 328 -10.45 13.85 -31.20
C ILE A 328 -10.48 12.83 -32.33
N LEU A 329 -11.18 11.71 -32.11
CA LEU A 329 -11.11 10.51 -32.94
C LEU A 329 -11.85 10.65 -34.28
N MET A 330 -11.15 10.39 -35.39
CA MET A 330 -11.69 10.50 -36.76
C MET A 330 -12.69 9.40 -37.12
N LYS A 331 -13.03 8.45 -36.23
CA LYS A 331 -14.11 7.46 -36.47
C LYS A 331 -15.51 8.02 -36.17
N GLY A 332 -15.61 9.24 -35.65
CA GLY A 332 -16.88 9.97 -35.51
C GLY A 332 -17.13 10.52 -34.10
N PRO A 333 -18.33 11.06 -33.84
CA PRO A 333 -18.65 11.76 -32.59
C PRO A 333 -19.08 10.83 -31.44
N GLY A 334 -19.31 9.53 -31.67
CA GLY A 334 -19.86 8.59 -30.66
C GLY A 334 -18.97 8.30 -29.44
N ILE A 335 -19.47 7.49 -28.52
CA ILE A 335 -18.84 7.26 -27.20
C ILE A 335 -17.94 6.02 -27.10
N CYS A 336 -18.11 5.02 -27.97
CA CYS A 336 -17.33 3.77 -27.90
C CYS A 336 -15.88 3.96 -28.37
N HIS A 337 -15.72 4.68 -29.48
CA HIS A 337 -14.47 4.87 -30.20
C HIS A 337 -14.51 6.18 -31.03
N GLY A 338 -15.24 7.17 -30.53
CA GLY A 338 -15.39 8.51 -31.11
C GLY A 338 -15.09 9.60 -30.08
N ALA A 339 -15.15 10.86 -30.52
CA ALA A 339 -14.68 12.00 -29.72
C ALA A 339 -15.43 12.19 -28.39
N ALA A 340 -16.76 11.98 -28.33
CA ALA A 340 -17.51 12.12 -27.08
C ALA A 340 -17.07 11.09 -26.01
N GLY A 341 -16.57 9.92 -26.41
CA GLY A 341 -16.01 8.92 -25.49
C GLY A 341 -14.75 9.44 -24.78
N SER A 342 -13.85 10.06 -25.54
CA SER A 342 -12.67 10.75 -25.00
C SER A 342 -13.04 11.94 -24.12
N GLY A 343 -14.10 12.69 -24.48
CA GLY A 343 -14.65 13.76 -23.65
C GLY A 343 -15.21 13.26 -22.31
N TYR A 344 -15.90 12.12 -22.30
CA TYR A 344 -16.44 11.50 -21.09
C TYR A 344 -15.35 11.12 -20.07
N ALA A 345 -14.20 10.61 -20.51
CA ALA A 345 -13.08 10.31 -19.61
C ALA A 345 -12.59 11.56 -18.85
N PHE A 346 -12.49 12.71 -19.53
CA PHE A 346 -12.20 13.99 -18.88
C PHE A 346 -13.31 14.42 -17.92
N LEU A 347 -14.58 14.32 -18.33
CA LEU A 347 -15.72 14.79 -17.55
C LEU A 347 -15.93 13.97 -16.27
N LEU A 348 -15.75 12.65 -16.32
CA LEU A 348 -15.78 11.78 -15.15
C LEU A 348 -14.59 12.06 -14.20
N PHE A 349 -13.41 12.32 -14.75
CA PHE A 349 -12.24 12.65 -13.94
C PHE A 349 -12.32 14.06 -13.32
N TYR A 350 -12.97 15.02 -13.99
CA TYR A 350 -13.42 16.27 -13.35
C TYR A 350 -14.41 15.98 -12.22
N ARG A 351 -15.46 15.19 -12.48
CA ARG A 351 -16.50 14.87 -11.50
C ARG A 351 -15.91 14.23 -10.23
N LEU A 352 -14.86 13.42 -10.38
CA LEU A 352 -14.06 12.86 -9.28
C LEU A 352 -13.18 13.91 -8.55
N THR A 353 -12.40 14.70 -9.28
CA THR A 353 -11.28 15.49 -8.70
C THR A 353 -11.57 16.97 -8.48
N LYS A 354 -12.64 17.51 -9.08
CA LYS A 354 -13.00 18.94 -9.16
C LYS A 354 -11.90 19.86 -9.74
N LYS A 355 -10.87 19.30 -10.38
CA LYS A 355 -9.80 20.07 -11.02
C LYS A 355 -10.29 20.61 -12.36
N GLN A 356 -10.58 21.91 -12.41
CA GLN A 356 -11.19 22.61 -13.56
C GLN A 356 -10.58 22.26 -14.92
N ARG A 357 -9.25 22.06 -15.00
CA ARG A 357 -8.53 21.72 -16.25
C ARG A 357 -9.16 20.56 -17.04
N TYR A 358 -9.77 19.58 -16.38
CA TYR A 358 -10.40 18.46 -17.08
C TYR A 358 -11.80 18.80 -17.60
N LEU A 359 -12.56 19.66 -16.92
CA LEU A 359 -13.81 20.20 -17.48
C LEU A 359 -13.49 21.08 -18.69
N ASP A 360 -12.43 21.89 -18.63
CA ASP A 360 -11.95 22.67 -19.77
C ASP A 360 -11.60 21.76 -20.97
N CYS A 361 -10.90 20.66 -20.74
CA CYS A 361 -10.63 19.65 -21.76
C CYS A 361 -11.91 19.00 -22.32
N ALA A 362 -12.87 18.62 -21.46
CA ALA A 362 -14.13 18.02 -21.88
C ALA A 362 -14.95 18.97 -22.78
N CYS A 363 -15.03 20.25 -22.40
CA CYS A 363 -15.61 21.32 -23.21
C CYS A 363 -14.89 21.49 -24.55
N CYS A 364 -13.55 21.48 -24.56
CA CYS A 364 -12.76 21.55 -25.80
C CYS A 364 -13.03 20.36 -26.75
N ILE A 365 -13.19 19.15 -26.21
CA ILE A 365 -13.53 17.98 -27.03
C ILE A 365 -14.93 18.11 -27.65
N ALA A 366 -15.92 18.62 -26.90
CA ALA A 366 -17.24 18.96 -27.46
C ALA A 366 -17.13 20.00 -28.59
N LYS A 367 -16.41 21.10 -28.34
CA LYS A 367 -16.22 22.17 -29.32
C LYS A 367 -15.50 21.69 -30.59
N ALA A 368 -14.60 20.73 -30.47
CA ALA A 368 -13.92 20.11 -31.59
C ALA A 368 -14.87 19.26 -32.44
N PHE A 369 -15.64 18.34 -31.86
CA PHE A 369 -16.48 17.44 -32.66
C PHE A 369 -17.76 18.10 -33.23
N CYS A 370 -18.22 19.19 -32.62
CA CYS A 370 -19.29 20.04 -33.18
C CYS A 370 -18.80 21.03 -34.26
N SER A 371 -17.52 20.99 -34.66
CA SER A 371 -17.01 21.90 -35.70
C SER A 371 -17.28 21.40 -37.11
N GLU A 372 -17.51 22.34 -38.05
CA GLU A 372 -17.60 22.04 -39.48
C GLU A 372 -16.34 21.36 -40.04
N GLU A 373 -15.18 21.58 -39.42
CA GLU A 373 -13.95 20.89 -39.81
C GLU A 373 -14.04 19.40 -39.44
N PHE A 374 -14.51 19.08 -38.24
CA PHE A 374 -14.72 17.70 -37.83
C PHE A 374 -15.83 17.03 -38.66
N GLU A 375 -16.97 17.69 -38.90
CA GLU A 375 -18.05 17.13 -39.74
C GLU A 375 -17.59 16.86 -41.19
N ARG A 376 -16.66 17.65 -41.75
CA ARG A 376 -16.06 17.41 -43.07
C ARG A 376 -14.94 16.36 -43.10
N ARG A 377 -14.19 16.17 -42.00
CA ARG A 377 -12.99 15.30 -41.96
C ARG A 377 -13.24 13.93 -41.30
N ALA A 378 -14.19 13.84 -40.38
CA ALA A 378 -14.50 12.61 -39.66
C ALA A 378 -15.22 11.59 -40.55
N ARG A 379 -15.07 10.31 -40.21
CA ARG A 379 -15.78 9.22 -40.88
C ARG A 379 -17.21 9.17 -40.36
N THR A 380 -18.18 9.02 -41.25
CA THR A 380 -19.54 8.62 -40.91
C THR A 380 -19.49 7.26 -40.20
N PRO A 381 -20.04 7.12 -38.98
CA PRO A 381 -20.10 5.83 -38.29
C PRO A 381 -21.01 4.84 -39.02
N ASP A 382 -20.76 3.54 -38.83
CA ASP A 382 -21.55 2.46 -39.44
C ASP A 382 -23.05 2.53 -39.05
N ARG A 383 -23.33 3.05 -37.84
CA ARG A 383 -24.68 3.41 -37.36
C ARG A 383 -24.71 4.88 -36.88
N PRO A 384 -24.91 5.87 -37.77
CA PRO A 384 -24.69 7.30 -37.48
C PRO A 384 -25.52 7.90 -36.35
N TYR A 385 -26.69 7.32 -36.07
CA TYR A 385 -27.63 7.80 -35.05
C TYR A 385 -27.59 7.00 -33.74
N SER A 386 -26.78 5.94 -33.67
CA SER A 386 -26.70 5.04 -32.51
C SER A 386 -26.17 5.71 -31.24
N LEU A 387 -26.37 5.04 -30.09
CA LEU A 387 -25.84 5.49 -28.81
C LEU A 387 -24.33 5.32 -28.72
N PHE A 388 -23.76 4.19 -29.16
CA PHE A 388 -22.34 3.92 -28.94
C PHE A 388 -21.42 4.43 -30.06
N GLU A 389 -21.88 4.49 -31.31
CA GLU A 389 -21.06 4.89 -32.46
C GLU A 389 -21.46 6.26 -33.02
N GLY A 390 -22.73 6.64 -32.83
CA GLY A 390 -23.38 7.78 -33.47
C GLY A 390 -23.67 8.98 -32.55
N ILE A 391 -24.47 9.90 -33.10
CA ILE A 391 -24.78 11.19 -32.47
C ILE A 391 -25.67 11.10 -31.22
N SER A 392 -26.35 9.96 -30.96
CA SER A 392 -27.07 9.77 -29.69
C SER A 392 -26.12 9.68 -28.49
N GLY A 393 -24.90 9.13 -28.68
CA GLY A 393 -23.84 9.18 -27.67
C GLY A 393 -23.29 10.59 -27.45
N ALA A 394 -23.14 11.35 -28.53
CA ALA A 394 -22.74 12.75 -28.46
C ALA A 394 -23.78 13.61 -27.73
N LEU A 395 -25.08 13.41 -27.99
CA LEU A 395 -26.15 14.09 -27.27
C LEU A 395 -26.11 13.80 -25.76
N CYS A 396 -25.86 12.55 -25.33
CA CYS A 396 -25.67 12.23 -23.92
C CYS A 396 -24.52 13.04 -23.29
N PHE A 397 -23.37 13.13 -24.00
CA PHE A 397 -22.21 13.87 -23.52
C PHE A 397 -22.45 15.39 -23.43
N ILE A 398 -23.12 15.99 -24.42
CA ILE A 398 -23.49 17.42 -24.37
C ILE A 398 -24.48 17.69 -23.22
N CYS A 399 -25.47 16.83 -23.02
CA CYS A 399 -26.41 16.94 -21.90
C CYS A 399 -25.70 16.80 -20.54
N ASP A 400 -24.71 15.91 -20.43
CA ASP A 400 -23.92 15.73 -19.20
C ASP A 400 -22.92 16.87 -18.95
N LEU A 401 -22.47 17.59 -19.99
CA LEU A 401 -21.69 18.82 -19.85
C LEU A 401 -22.50 20.00 -19.29
N LEU A 402 -23.82 19.99 -19.42
CA LEU A 402 -24.70 20.95 -18.74
C LEU A 402 -24.78 20.70 -17.23
N GLU A 403 -24.51 19.47 -16.78
CA GLU A 403 -24.56 19.07 -15.36
C GLU A 403 -23.35 18.22 -14.93
N PRO A 404 -22.11 18.75 -14.97
CA PRO A 404 -20.87 17.96 -14.81
C PRO A 404 -20.78 17.12 -13.53
N ASP A 405 -21.41 17.56 -12.44
CA ASP A 405 -21.42 16.82 -11.16
C ASP A 405 -22.35 15.58 -11.16
N LYS A 406 -23.26 15.50 -12.13
CA LYS A 406 -24.18 14.38 -12.38
C LYS A 406 -23.74 13.49 -13.55
N ALA A 407 -22.69 13.89 -14.29
CA ALA A 407 -22.23 13.22 -15.49
C ALA A 407 -21.91 11.73 -15.28
N GLN A 408 -22.33 10.90 -16.23
CA GLN A 408 -22.31 9.44 -16.15
C GLN A 408 -22.18 8.85 -17.56
N PHE A 409 -21.26 7.90 -17.75
CA PHE A 409 -21.17 7.21 -19.04
C PHE A 409 -22.47 6.42 -19.34
N PRO A 410 -23.09 6.56 -20.53
CA PRO A 410 -24.40 5.96 -20.82
C PRO A 410 -24.51 4.47 -20.52
N LEU A 411 -25.57 4.08 -19.81
CA LEU A 411 -25.90 2.69 -19.42
C LEU A 411 -24.90 1.98 -18.49
N PHE A 412 -23.96 2.71 -17.90
CA PHE A 412 -23.06 2.23 -16.83
C PHE A 412 -23.02 3.23 -15.69
N ARG A 413 -22.87 2.80 -14.42
CA ARG A 413 -22.55 3.75 -13.35
C ARG A 413 -21.65 3.18 -12.27
N GLU A 414 -20.86 4.09 -11.73
CA GLU A 414 -20.04 3.91 -10.56
C GLU A 414 -20.94 4.04 -9.33
N VAL A 415 -21.29 2.91 -8.72
CA VAL A 415 -22.21 2.87 -7.57
C VAL A 415 -21.67 3.74 -6.42
N LYS A 416 -22.58 4.34 -5.62
CA LYS A 416 -22.29 5.11 -4.39
C LYS A 416 -21.19 4.45 -3.53
N LYS A 417 -20.51 5.23 -2.67
CA LYS A 417 -19.32 4.84 -1.88
C LYS A 417 -19.52 3.67 -0.88
N THR A 418 -19.80 2.47 -1.36
CA THR A 418 -19.33 1.23 -0.74
C THR A 418 -17.85 1.09 -1.09
N MET A 419 -16.98 1.49 -0.17
CA MET A 419 -15.55 1.26 -0.29
C MET A 419 -15.27 -0.26 -0.22
N PHE A 420 -14.09 -0.71 -0.65
CA PHE A 420 -13.55 -1.93 -0.04
C PHE A 420 -13.42 -1.69 1.48
N PRO A 421 -13.59 -2.70 2.35
CA PRO A 421 -12.95 -2.66 3.66
C PRO A 421 -11.46 -2.37 3.41
N VAL A 422 -10.99 -1.22 3.90
CA VAL A 422 -9.81 -0.54 3.32
C VAL A 422 -8.61 -1.48 3.26
N VAL A 423 -8.01 -1.63 2.06
CA VAL A 423 -6.73 -2.32 1.83
C VAL A 423 -5.77 -1.90 2.94
N HIS A 424 -5.52 -2.80 3.90
CA HIS A 424 -5.21 -2.37 5.26
C HIS A 424 -3.96 -1.48 5.30
N ARG A 425 -4.17 -0.18 5.59
CA ARG A 425 -3.08 0.72 5.98
C ARG A 425 -2.29 0.00 7.06
N ARG A 426 -0.96 -0.10 6.93
CA ARG A 426 -0.11 -0.78 7.93
C ARG A 426 -0.13 -0.11 9.31
N TYR A 427 -0.77 1.04 9.41
CA TYR A 427 -0.97 1.83 10.62
C TYR A 427 -2.45 2.22 10.84
N PHE A 428 -2.77 2.60 12.07
CA PHE A 428 -3.91 3.46 12.40
C PHE A 428 -3.45 4.91 12.37
N ASP A 429 -4.36 5.84 12.11
CA ASP A 429 -4.04 7.26 12.20
C ASP A 429 -3.75 7.61 13.67
N ASN A 430 -2.63 8.29 13.96
CA ASN A 430 -2.19 8.52 15.34
C ASN A 430 -3.23 9.37 16.10
N PRO A 431 -3.84 8.87 17.18
CA PRO A 431 -4.89 9.58 17.91
C PRO A 431 -4.39 10.86 18.61
N TYR A 432 -3.07 11.00 18.79
CA TYR A 432 -2.45 12.03 19.63
C TYR A 432 -1.78 13.17 18.86
N LEU A 433 -2.01 13.28 17.55
CA LEU A 433 -1.40 14.31 16.70
C LEU A 433 -1.69 15.76 17.13
N THR A 434 -2.82 16.01 17.79
CA THR A 434 -3.29 17.36 18.20
C THR A 434 -3.32 17.60 19.71
N ASN A 435 -3.31 16.55 20.53
CA ASN A 435 -3.39 16.63 22.00
C ASN A 435 -2.26 15.88 22.73
N SER A 436 -1.14 15.60 22.04
CA SER A 436 0.00 14.84 22.59
C SER A 436 0.43 15.25 23.99
N GLU A 437 0.41 16.54 24.33
CA GLU A 437 0.78 17.01 25.66
C GLU A 437 -0.19 16.52 26.75
N THR A 438 -1.49 16.73 26.54
CA THR A 438 -2.54 16.26 27.46
C THR A 438 -2.53 14.75 27.64
N GLU A 439 -2.04 13.99 26.66
CA GLU A 439 -1.96 12.53 26.73
C GLU A 439 -0.58 12.02 27.22
N SER A 440 0.51 12.77 27.04
CA SER A 440 1.81 12.47 27.64
C SER A 440 1.83 12.73 29.14
N ASP A 441 1.18 13.80 29.58
CA ASP A 441 1.21 14.26 30.98
C ASP A 441 0.45 13.31 31.92
N LYS A 442 -0.36 12.40 31.36
CA LYS A 442 -1.00 11.27 32.07
C LYS A 442 -0.05 10.10 32.32
N VAL A 443 1.13 10.03 31.69
CA VAL A 443 2.10 8.94 31.88
C VAL A 443 2.96 9.21 33.10
N THR A 444 2.42 8.85 34.26
CA THR A 444 3.11 8.95 35.55
C THR A 444 3.90 7.68 35.88
N LYS A 445 4.90 7.79 36.76
CA LYS A 445 5.65 6.64 37.29
C LYS A 445 4.73 5.55 37.87
N GLN A 446 3.67 5.95 38.57
CA GLN A 446 2.74 5.01 39.20
C GLN A 446 1.96 4.20 38.16
N ILE A 447 1.58 4.83 37.04
CA ILE A 447 0.94 4.15 35.91
C ILE A 447 1.93 3.19 35.24
N LEU A 448 3.15 3.64 34.93
CA LEU A 448 4.19 2.77 34.35
C LEU A 448 4.53 1.57 35.24
N LYS A 449 4.61 1.74 36.57
CA LYS A 449 4.73 0.63 37.54
C LYS A 449 3.56 -0.36 37.44
N GLN A 450 2.32 0.14 37.42
CA GLN A 450 1.13 -0.72 37.38
C GLN A 450 0.99 -1.45 36.04
N GLU A 451 1.25 -0.77 34.91
CA GLU A 451 1.24 -1.36 33.58
C GLU A 451 2.34 -2.44 33.47
N ALA A 452 3.57 -2.14 33.92
CA ALA A 452 4.64 -3.14 33.98
C ALA A 452 4.29 -4.35 34.89
N ALA A 453 3.66 -4.14 36.05
CA ALA A 453 3.26 -5.24 36.91
C ALA A 453 2.23 -6.15 36.21
N ASN A 454 1.23 -5.56 35.56
CA ASN A 454 0.20 -6.28 34.83
C ASN A 454 0.78 -7.09 33.67
N LEU A 455 1.68 -6.50 32.88
CA LEU A 455 2.31 -7.16 31.73
C LEU A 455 3.27 -8.28 32.15
N ALA A 456 4.02 -8.08 33.25
CA ALA A 456 4.87 -9.12 33.80
C ALA A 456 4.04 -10.30 34.32
N GLU A 457 2.91 -10.04 35.00
CA GLU A 457 1.99 -11.11 35.38
C GLU A 457 1.32 -11.80 34.19
N GLU A 458 0.99 -11.06 33.12
CA GLU A 458 0.41 -11.60 31.88
C GLU A 458 1.38 -12.61 31.22
N ILE A 459 2.66 -12.26 31.12
CA ILE A 459 3.73 -13.16 30.65
C ILE A 459 3.94 -14.32 31.61
N MET A 460 4.02 -14.08 32.93
CA MET A 460 4.26 -15.13 33.93
C MET A 460 3.11 -16.16 34.05
N ARG A 461 1.89 -15.81 33.61
CA ARG A 461 0.73 -16.72 33.54
C ARG A 461 0.67 -17.56 32.25
N ARG A 462 1.53 -17.28 31.27
CA ARG A 462 1.62 -18.02 30.00
C ARG A 462 1.92 -19.50 30.25
N ARG A 463 1.37 -20.38 29.41
CA ARG A 463 1.86 -21.75 29.23
C ARG A 463 2.72 -21.81 27.96
N HIS A 464 3.92 -22.37 28.06
CA HIS A 464 4.83 -22.55 26.93
C HIS A 464 4.50 -23.82 26.15
N ASN A 465 4.51 -23.74 24.83
CA ASN A 465 4.45 -24.88 23.92
C ASN A 465 5.87 -25.38 23.59
N PRO A 466 6.06 -26.57 22.99
CA PRO A 466 7.37 -27.04 22.55
C PRO A 466 8.08 -26.04 21.61
N ASP A 467 7.34 -25.46 20.67
CA ASP A 467 7.86 -24.51 19.68
C ASP A 467 8.41 -23.21 20.32
N ASP A 468 7.99 -22.88 21.55
CA ASP A 468 8.48 -21.69 22.27
C ASP A 468 9.92 -21.84 22.78
N TYR A 469 10.50 -23.04 22.74
CA TYR A 469 11.88 -23.29 23.18
C TYR A 469 12.92 -23.09 22.06
N ASP A 470 12.50 -23.07 20.80
CA ASP A 470 13.39 -22.85 19.64
C ASP A 470 13.55 -21.35 19.28
N GLY A 471 12.70 -20.48 19.83
CA GLY A 471 12.65 -19.04 19.50
C GLY A 471 13.80 -18.15 20.02
N GLY A 472 14.88 -18.73 20.55
CA GLY A 472 16.01 -18.01 21.13
C GLY A 472 15.61 -17.02 22.25
N ALA A 473 16.19 -15.82 22.21
CA ALA A 473 15.80 -14.67 23.02
C ALA A 473 14.76 -13.75 22.33
N TYR A 474 14.53 -13.94 21.02
CA TYR A 474 13.68 -13.08 20.18
C TYR A 474 12.18 -13.37 20.38
N VAL A 475 11.79 -14.65 20.25
CA VAL A 475 10.42 -15.14 20.49
C VAL A 475 10.31 -16.27 21.51
N GLY A 476 11.44 -16.85 21.92
CA GLY A 476 11.48 -17.99 22.84
C GLY A 476 11.42 -17.64 24.33
N VAL A 477 11.26 -18.67 25.16
CA VAL A 477 10.96 -18.52 26.61
C VAL A 477 12.04 -17.77 27.42
N ALA A 478 13.31 -17.79 27.03
CA ALA A 478 14.33 -16.93 27.65
C ALA A 478 14.07 -15.44 27.40
N GLY A 479 13.49 -15.08 26.25
CA GLY A 479 13.02 -13.73 25.95
C GLY A 479 11.89 -13.30 26.89
N ASP A 480 10.88 -14.15 27.10
CA ASP A 480 9.80 -13.93 28.08
C ASP A 480 10.39 -13.77 29.51
N GLY A 481 11.33 -14.65 29.89
CA GLY A 481 12.05 -14.59 31.16
C GLY A 481 12.87 -13.30 31.36
N TYR A 482 13.61 -12.87 30.35
CA TYR A 482 14.37 -11.62 30.38
C TYR A 482 13.47 -10.39 30.42
N SER A 483 12.32 -10.43 29.73
CA SER A 483 11.32 -9.35 29.77
C SER A 483 10.80 -9.14 31.20
N VAL A 484 10.44 -10.24 31.87
CA VAL A 484 10.00 -10.24 33.29
C VAL A 484 11.14 -9.81 34.23
N LEU A 485 12.38 -10.27 34.01
CA LEU A 485 13.55 -9.81 34.77
C LEU A 485 13.75 -8.29 34.61
N TYR A 486 13.63 -7.74 33.40
CA TYR A 486 13.81 -6.32 33.12
C TYR A 486 12.78 -5.44 33.85
N ALA A 487 11.53 -5.93 33.99
CA ALA A 487 10.48 -5.25 34.76
C ALA A 487 10.84 -5.04 36.25
N SER A 488 11.74 -5.85 36.82
CA SER A 488 12.20 -5.69 38.22
C SER A 488 12.88 -4.35 38.52
N ARG A 489 13.35 -3.63 37.49
CA ARG A 489 13.97 -2.31 37.64
C ARG A 489 12.96 -1.22 38.00
N LEU A 490 11.76 -1.30 37.42
CA LEU A 490 10.61 -0.50 37.84
C LEU A 490 9.95 -1.06 39.10
N LEU A 491 10.09 -2.36 39.37
CA LEU A 491 9.42 -3.11 40.44
C LEU A 491 10.44 -3.88 41.31
N PRO A 492 11.36 -3.20 42.03
CA PRO A 492 12.38 -3.87 42.85
C PRO A 492 11.77 -4.75 43.94
N GLU A 493 10.57 -4.40 44.42
CA GLU A 493 9.75 -5.21 45.32
C GLU A 493 9.34 -6.59 44.74
N LYS A 494 9.59 -6.84 43.45
CA LYS A 494 9.36 -8.11 42.74
C LYS A 494 10.63 -8.79 42.23
N ALA A 495 11.82 -8.23 42.47
CA ALA A 495 13.06 -8.68 41.85
C ALA A 495 13.34 -10.18 42.02
N GLU A 496 13.22 -10.72 43.24
CA GLU A 496 13.40 -12.16 43.50
C GLU A 496 12.36 -13.02 42.77
N GLN A 497 11.07 -12.62 42.79
CA GLN A 497 10.00 -13.34 42.10
C GLN A 497 10.24 -13.41 40.58
N TYR A 498 10.67 -12.30 39.99
CA TYR A 498 10.93 -12.17 38.54
C TYR A 498 12.23 -12.87 38.12
N ALA A 499 13.27 -12.82 38.96
CA ALA A 499 14.51 -13.55 38.74
C ALA A 499 14.32 -15.07 38.85
N ASN A 500 13.52 -15.55 39.80
CA ASN A 500 13.19 -16.97 39.93
C ASN A 500 12.39 -17.49 38.73
N PHE A 501 11.49 -16.66 38.15
CA PHE A 501 10.84 -16.96 36.87
C PHE A 501 11.86 -17.04 35.73
N CYS A 502 12.74 -16.04 35.59
CA CYS A 502 13.77 -15.98 34.56
C CYS A 502 14.74 -17.18 34.62
N SER A 503 15.24 -17.55 35.82
CA SER A 503 16.15 -18.70 35.97
C SER A 503 15.50 -19.99 35.51
N ARG A 504 14.24 -20.24 35.92
CA ARG A 504 13.51 -21.44 35.54
C ARG A 504 13.37 -21.58 34.03
N VAL A 505 12.86 -20.57 33.33
CA VAL A 505 12.60 -20.67 31.88
C VAL A 505 13.90 -20.75 31.06
N VAL A 506 14.96 -20.08 31.51
CA VAL A 506 16.30 -20.18 30.90
C VAL A 506 16.91 -21.57 31.11
N GLU A 507 16.76 -22.16 32.31
CA GLU A 507 17.23 -23.51 32.60
C GLU A 507 16.42 -24.59 31.86
N GLU A 508 15.11 -24.40 31.71
CA GLU A 508 14.23 -25.24 30.89
C GLU A 508 14.64 -25.22 29.40
N GLN A 509 14.92 -24.05 28.82
CA GLN A 509 15.37 -23.93 27.42
C GLN A 509 16.79 -24.49 27.21
N LEU A 510 17.73 -24.19 28.12
CA LEU A 510 19.08 -24.79 28.09
C LEU A 510 19.06 -26.31 28.28
N LYS A 511 18.05 -26.88 28.93
CA LYS A 511 17.85 -28.32 29.03
C LYS A 511 17.34 -28.92 27.72
N GLN A 512 16.36 -28.30 27.07
CA GLN A 512 15.82 -28.81 25.79
C GLN A 512 16.84 -28.73 24.65
N ILE A 513 17.61 -27.65 24.53
CA ILE A 513 18.66 -27.51 23.50
C ILE A 513 19.74 -28.59 23.65
N LYS A 514 20.06 -29.02 24.88
CA LYS A 514 20.97 -30.15 25.14
C LYS A 514 20.38 -31.51 24.74
N GLN A 515 19.06 -31.62 24.63
CA GLN A 515 18.35 -32.85 24.23
C GLN A 515 18.13 -32.92 22.71
N SER A 516 17.93 -31.78 22.03
CA SER A 516 17.78 -31.72 20.57
C SER A 516 19.12 -31.73 19.81
N GLY A 517 20.20 -31.20 20.41
CA GLY A 517 21.57 -31.39 19.92
C GLY A 517 22.00 -30.48 18.76
N HIS A 518 21.25 -29.41 18.47
CA HIS A 518 21.51 -28.49 17.36
C HIS A 518 22.73 -27.58 17.58
N ARG A 519 23.94 -28.11 17.37
CA ARG A 519 25.21 -27.35 17.48
C ARG A 519 25.39 -26.19 16.49
N LYS A 520 24.49 -26.01 15.51
CA LYS A 520 24.63 -24.99 14.46
C LYS A 520 24.09 -23.60 14.85
N GLU A 521 23.26 -23.52 15.88
CA GLU A 521 22.71 -22.24 16.37
C GLU A 521 23.51 -21.64 17.55
N GLU A 522 24.55 -22.31 18.06
CA GLU A 522 25.23 -21.90 19.30
C GLU A 522 25.79 -20.47 19.27
N GLY A 523 26.25 -20.00 18.10
CA GLY A 523 26.79 -18.65 17.90
C GLY A 523 25.76 -17.57 17.54
N GLN A 524 24.49 -17.93 17.31
CA GLN A 524 23.45 -17.00 16.86
C GLN A 524 22.82 -16.27 18.05
N TYR A 525 22.73 -14.93 18.00
CA TYR A 525 22.36 -14.13 19.18
C TYR A 525 20.86 -14.15 19.48
N LEU A 526 20.05 -13.45 18.70
CA LEU A 526 18.64 -13.21 19.07
C LEU A 526 17.78 -14.45 18.84
N LEU A 527 18.04 -15.22 17.78
CA LEU A 527 17.31 -16.44 17.46
C LEU A 527 17.97 -17.75 17.94
N GLY A 528 19.13 -17.70 18.62
CA GLY A 528 19.88 -18.90 19.01
C GLY A 528 20.42 -18.91 20.44
N THR A 529 21.32 -19.87 20.71
CA THR A 529 21.74 -20.21 22.07
C THR A 529 22.56 -19.11 22.75
N LEU A 530 23.25 -18.26 21.97
CA LEU A 530 24.06 -17.16 22.53
C LEU A 530 23.18 -16.15 23.29
N GLY A 531 21.97 -15.85 22.81
CA GLY A 531 21.04 -14.98 23.55
C GLY A 531 20.66 -15.54 24.92
N ILE A 532 20.49 -16.86 25.00
CA ILE A 532 20.17 -17.57 26.24
C ILE A 532 21.35 -17.53 27.22
N TYR A 533 22.59 -17.71 26.72
CA TYR A 533 23.80 -17.53 27.53
C TYR A 533 23.97 -16.09 28.03
N VAL A 534 23.74 -15.08 27.18
CA VAL A 534 23.77 -13.66 27.56
C VAL A 534 22.77 -13.37 28.68
N ILE A 535 21.51 -13.83 28.53
CA ILE A 535 20.48 -13.66 29.55
C ILE A 535 20.87 -14.36 30.85
N LYS A 536 21.44 -15.58 30.80
CA LYS A 536 21.90 -16.28 32.01
C LYS A 536 23.02 -15.54 32.75
N VAL A 537 23.97 -14.95 32.03
CA VAL A 537 25.06 -14.15 32.62
C VAL A 537 24.53 -12.85 33.23
N ILE A 538 23.61 -12.16 32.57
CA ILE A 538 22.93 -10.97 33.12
C ILE A 538 22.18 -11.34 34.41
N LEU A 539 21.43 -12.44 34.41
CA LEU A 539 20.68 -12.92 35.58
C LEU A 539 21.60 -13.29 36.76
N ASP A 540 22.68 -14.05 36.53
CA ASP A 540 23.62 -14.40 37.61
C ASP A 540 24.33 -13.15 38.17
N TYR A 541 24.61 -12.14 37.34
CA TYR A 541 25.21 -10.89 37.80
C TYR A 541 24.23 -9.96 38.51
N GLU A 542 23.03 -9.74 37.99
CA GLU A 542 22.05 -8.85 38.62
C GLU A 542 21.55 -9.43 39.96
N MET A 543 21.51 -10.77 40.12
CA MET A 543 21.11 -11.42 41.38
C MET A 543 22.24 -11.75 42.36
N LYS A 544 23.44 -12.08 41.89
CA LYS A 544 24.54 -12.60 42.75
C LYS A 544 25.85 -11.83 42.60
N LYS A 545 25.88 -10.81 41.73
CA LYS A 545 27.10 -10.09 41.28
C LYS A 545 28.21 -11.05 40.80
N PHE A 546 27.81 -12.21 40.28
CA PHE A 546 28.68 -13.28 39.82
C PHE A 546 28.68 -13.36 38.29
N VAL A 547 29.88 -13.36 37.70
CA VAL A 547 30.07 -13.64 36.27
C VAL A 547 30.57 -15.07 36.13
N ASN A 548 29.76 -15.93 35.51
CA ASN A 548 30.06 -17.37 35.39
C ASN A 548 31.17 -17.62 34.36
N PRO A 549 32.41 -17.99 34.76
CA PRO A 549 33.54 -18.08 33.84
C PRO A 549 33.31 -19.13 32.75
N THR A 550 32.72 -20.29 33.10
CA THR A 550 32.44 -21.36 32.14
C THR A 550 31.45 -20.94 31.04
N VAL A 551 30.55 -20.00 31.31
CA VAL A 551 29.66 -19.43 30.27
C VAL A 551 30.42 -18.40 29.43
N ILE A 552 31.34 -17.63 30.02
CA ILE A 552 32.20 -16.71 29.26
C ILE A 552 33.17 -17.46 28.35
N ASP A 553 33.84 -18.50 28.85
CA ASP A 553 34.71 -19.39 28.06
C ASP A 553 33.92 -20.00 26.89
N LYS A 554 32.65 -20.38 27.13
CA LYS A 554 31.76 -20.84 26.06
C LYS A 554 31.50 -19.76 25.02
N VAL A 555 31.20 -18.51 25.42
CA VAL A 555 31.01 -17.39 24.46
C VAL A 555 32.30 -17.08 23.69
N VAL A 556 33.47 -17.12 24.34
CA VAL A 556 34.78 -16.94 23.68
C VAL A 556 35.03 -18.06 22.66
N SER A 557 34.72 -19.32 22.99
CA SER A 557 34.89 -20.46 22.07
C SER A 557 34.07 -20.36 20.77
N LEU A 558 33.01 -19.55 20.75
CA LEU A 558 32.15 -19.35 19.57
C LEU A 558 32.77 -18.37 18.56
N ILE A 559 33.80 -17.61 18.92
CA ILE A 559 34.47 -16.67 18.01
C ILE A 559 35.07 -17.40 16.81
N ASP A 560 35.72 -18.55 17.03
CA ASP A 560 36.28 -19.35 15.93
C ASP A 560 35.20 -20.02 15.07
N VAL A 561 34.01 -20.25 15.63
CA VAL A 561 32.85 -20.78 14.90
C VAL A 561 32.27 -19.72 13.96
N ILE A 562 32.07 -18.48 14.43
CA ILE A 562 31.51 -17.41 13.61
C ILE A 562 32.53 -16.81 12.62
N CYS A 563 33.81 -16.83 12.96
CA CYS A 563 34.90 -16.40 12.07
C CYS A 563 35.28 -17.48 11.04
N ALA A 564 34.64 -18.65 11.06
CA ALA A 564 34.84 -19.66 10.03
C ALA A 564 34.40 -19.13 8.65
N LYS A 565 35.17 -19.48 7.62
CA LYS A 565 34.99 -18.98 6.24
C LYS A 565 33.57 -19.23 5.69
N ASP A 566 33.02 -20.40 5.98
CA ASP A 566 31.72 -20.85 5.49
C ASP A 566 30.61 -20.74 6.56
N TYR A 567 30.79 -19.86 7.56
CA TYR A 567 29.76 -19.53 8.54
C TYR A 567 28.61 -18.76 7.87
N LEU A 568 27.43 -19.37 7.81
CA LEU A 568 26.17 -18.81 7.30
C LEU A 568 26.35 -17.97 6.00
N PRO A 569 26.85 -18.51 4.88
CA PRO A 569 27.35 -17.72 3.74
C PRO A 569 26.31 -16.86 3.00
N ASN A 570 25.02 -16.98 3.33
CA ASN A 570 23.93 -16.09 2.88
C ASN A 570 23.20 -15.44 4.07
N GLY A 571 23.95 -15.08 5.11
CA GLY A 571 23.47 -14.47 6.36
C GLY A 571 24.52 -14.21 7.44
N ALA A 572 25.81 -14.19 7.07
CA ALA A 572 26.91 -14.32 8.01
C ALA A 572 27.04 -13.16 9.00
N ASP A 573 26.54 -11.98 8.63
CA ASP A 573 26.93 -10.71 9.26
C ASP A 573 25.77 -9.94 9.90
N GLU A 574 24.51 -10.35 9.74
CA GLU A 574 23.34 -9.59 10.22
C GLU A 574 23.06 -9.70 11.75
N MET A 575 21.97 -9.10 12.24
CA MET A 575 21.72 -8.87 13.67
C MET A 575 21.08 -10.04 14.42
N LEU A 576 20.26 -10.87 13.77
CA LEU A 576 19.48 -11.90 14.49
C LEU A 576 20.30 -13.19 14.70
N VAL A 577 21.07 -13.58 13.68
CA VAL A 577 21.85 -14.82 13.59
C VAL A 577 23.30 -14.60 13.21
N GLY A 578 23.65 -13.47 12.58
CA GLY A 578 25.00 -13.20 12.09
C GLY A 578 25.98 -12.57 13.11
N ARG A 579 27.16 -12.21 12.62
CA ARG A 579 28.27 -11.62 13.39
C ARG A 579 27.95 -10.26 14.01
N ALA A 580 27.09 -9.42 13.40
CA ALA A 580 26.62 -8.21 14.08
C ALA A 580 25.76 -8.56 15.30
N GLY A 581 24.96 -9.63 15.23
CA GLY A 581 24.29 -10.21 16.40
C GLY A 581 25.27 -10.62 17.50
N PHE A 582 26.38 -11.28 17.15
CA PHE A 582 27.44 -11.58 18.12
C PHE A 582 28.06 -10.32 18.73
N LEU A 583 28.37 -9.29 17.93
CA LEU A 583 28.86 -8.00 18.45
C LEU A 583 27.83 -7.34 19.39
N ALA A 584 26.54 -7.42 19.08
CA ALA A 584 25.47 -6.92 19.95
C ALA A 584 25.39 -7.70 21.27
N ALA A 585 25.61 -9.02 21.26
CA ALA A 585 25.74 -9.83 22.48
C ALA A 585 26.90 -9.33 23.37
N ILE A 586 28.08 -9.10 22.79
CA ILE A 586 29.27 -8.67 23.56
C ILE A 586 29.09 -7.24 24.08
N LEU A 587 28.51 -6.34 23.28
CA LEU A 587 28.17 -4.98 23.70
C LEU A 587 27.17 -4.98 24.88
N THR A 588 26.11 -5.80 24.78
CA THR A 588 25.10 -5.97 25.85
C THR A 588 25.73 -6.45 27.14
N LEU A 589 26.64 -7.43 27.07
CA LEU A 589 27.37 -7.94 28.23
C LEU A 589 28.29 -6.87 28.85
N ARG A 590 29.13 -6.19 28.05
CA ARG A 590 30.00 -5.11 28.55
C ARG A 590 29.19 -4.00 29.24
N MET A 591 28.04 -3.63 28.66
CA MET A 591 27.13 -2.62 29.22
C MET A 591 26.40 -3.05 30.51
N ARG A 592 26.18 -4.35 30.74
CA ARG A 592 25.44 -4.86 31.92
C ARG A 592 26.31 -5.35 33.07
N LEU A 593 27.55 -5.77 32.80
CA LEU A 593 28.48 -6.22 33.86
C LEU A 593 29.55 -5.17 34.20
N HIS A 594 29.58 -4.05 33.46
CA HIS A 594 30.56 -2.95 33.61
C HIS A 594 32.03 -3.41 33.51
N HIS A 595 32.29 -4.39 32.66
CA HIS A 595 33.61 -5.04 32.54
C HIS A 595 33.88 -5.47 31.08
N ASP A 596 35.14 -5.40 30.65
CA ASP A 596 35.59 -5.99 29.39
C ASP A 596 35.78 -7.50 29.56
N ILE A 597 34.69 -8.25 29.37
CA ILE A 597 34.61 -9.71 29.61
C ILE A 597 35.28 -10.51 28.48
N ILE A 598 35.41 -9.91 27.29
CA ILE A 598 36.07 -10.46 26.11
C ILE A 598 37.03 -9.40 25.58
N SER A 599 38.29 -9.77 25.32
CA SER A 599 39.34 -8.84 24.94
C SER A 599 39.08 -8.13 23.60
N ASN A 600 39.61 -6.92 23.45
CA ASN A 600 39.49 -6.16 22.20
C ASN A 600 40.14 -6.86 20.99
N SER A 601 41.15 -7.72 21.19
CA SER A 601 41.70 -8.58 20.14
C SER A 601 40.68 -9.59 19.60
N HIS A 602 39.90 -10.20 20.48
CA HIS A 602 38.83 -11.13 20.15
C HIS A 602 37.66 -10.43 19.44
N VAL A 603 37.25 -9.25 19.92
CA VAL A 603 36.21 -8.45 19.27
C VAL A 603 36.67 -7.95 17.90
N LYS A 604 37.92 -7.49 17.77
CA LYS A 604 38.47 -7.04 16.47
C LYS A 604 38.49 -8.17 15.43
N LYS A 605 38.81 -9.40 15.81
CA LYS A 605 38.74 -10.56 14.89
C LYS A 605 37.36 -10.71 14.22
N VAL A 606 36.28 -10.48 14.97
CA VAL A 606 34.90 -10.54 14.45
C VAL A 606 34.58 -9.34 13.56
N ILE A 607 35.04 -8.14 13.95
CA ILE A 607 34.90 -6.90 13.15
C ILE A 607 35.59 -7.04 11.79
N ASP A 608 36.83 -7.53 11.77
CA ASP A 608 37.61 -7.68 10.54
C ASP A 608 36.94 -8.66 9.57
N CYS A 609 36.34 -9.75 10.08
CA CYS A 609 35.52 -10.67 9.27
C CYS A 609 34.29 -9.99 8.63
N ILE A 610 33.58 -9.11 9.35
CA ILE A 610 32.41 -8.36 8.84
C ILE A 610 32.84 -7.33 7.79
N VAL A 611 33.96 -6.64 8.00
CA VAL A 611 34.46 -5.63 7.07
C VAL A 611 34.93 -6.29 5.77
N ASP A 612 35.67 -7.38 5.85
CA ASP A 612 36.20 -8.06 4.65
C ASP A 612 35.11 -8.83 3.88
N SER A 613 34.09 -9.40 4.55
CA SER A 613 32.92 -9.96 3.86
C SER A 613 32.15 -8.87 3.11
N GLY A 614 31.92 -7.73 3.76
CA GLY A 614 31.21 -6.58 3.18
C GLY A 614 31.92 -5.98 1.97
N ARG A 615 33.24 -5.78 2.08
CA ARG A 615 34.11 -5.33 0.97
C ARG A 615 34.09 -6.31 -0.20
N CYS A 616 34.24 -7.61 0.09
CA CYS A 616 34.27 -8.66 -0.92
C CYS A 616 32.93 -8.71 -1.70
N TYR A 617 31.81 -8.75 -0.96
CA TYR A 617 30.47 -8.79 -1.53
C TYR A 617 30.14 -7.55 -2.36
N ALA A 618 30.41 -6.35 -1.82
CA ALA A 618 30.21 -5.08 -2.52
C ALA A 618 31.00 -5.01 -3.83
N LYS A 619 32.28 -5.38 -3.80
CA LYS A 619 33.16 -5.42 -4.98
C LYS A 619 32.70 -6.42 -6.02
N GLN A 620 32.30 -7.63 -5.61
CA GLN A 620 31.81 -8.68 -6.52
C GLN A 620 30.54 -8.24 -7.27
N HIS A 621 29.61 -7.59 -6.58
CA HIS A 621 28.31 -7.17 -7.13
C HIS A 621 28.30 -5.72 -7.64
N LYS A 622 29.46 -5.05 -7.63
CA LYS A 622 29.69 -3.68 -8.14
C LYS A 622 28.82 -2.60 -7.47
N PHE A 623 28.60 -2.72 -6.16
CA PHE A 623 27.91 -1.71 -5.37
C PHE A 623 28.72 -0.41 -5.27
N ARG A 624 28.00 0.73 -5.18
CA ARG A 624 28.60 2.06 -4.94
C ARG A 624 29.02 2.24 -3.48
N ALA A 625 28.30 1.63 -2.55
CA ALA A 625 28.68 1.58 -1.15
C ALA A 625 29.85 0.58 -0.95
N PRO A 626 30.95 0.96 -0.24
CA PRO A 626 32.08 0.05 -0.02
C PRO A 626 31.75 -1.20 0.79
N LEU A 627 30.71 -1.16 1.64
CA LEU A 627 30.20 -2.32 2.38
C LEU A 627 28.77 -2.62 1.93
N MET A 628 28.51 -3.89 1.60
CA MET A 628 27.17 -4.40 1.29
C MET A 628 27.07 -5.87 1.70
N TYR A 629 25.87 -6.31 2.08
CA TYR A 629 25.63 -7.64 2.64
C TYR A 629 24.33 -8.24 2.09
N ARG A 630 24.15 -9.56 2.26
CA ARG A 630 22.99 -10.29 1.74
C ARG A 630 22.50 -11.35 2.74
N TYR A 631 21.20 -11.37 3.01
CA TYR A 631 20.52 -12.42 3.78
C TYR A 631 19.45 -13.10 2.92
N HIS A 632 19.40 -14.43 2.89
CA HIS A 632 18.45 -15.21 2.06
C HIS A 632 18.30 -14.74 0.60
N ASN A 633 19.41 -14.39 -0.04
CA ASN A 633 19.48 -13.85 -1.41
C ASN A 633 18.88 -12.45 -1.62
N VAL A 634 18.71 -11.66 -0.56
CA VAL A 634 18.23 -10.27 -0.61
C VAL A 634 19.20 -9.32 0.10
N GLU A 635 19.53 -8.21 -0.53
CA GLU A 635 20.35 -7.13 0.04
C GLU A 635 19.48 -6.23 0.92
N TYR A 636 19.15 -6.71 2.13
CA TYR A 636 18.36 -5.96 3.10
C TYR A 636 19.11 -4.72 3.61
N LEU A 637 18.34 -3.66 3.86
CA LEU A 637 18.85 -2.38 4.38
C LEU A 637 18.52 -2.18 5.86
N GLY A 638 17.43 -2.75 6.36
CA GLY A 638 16.91 -2.53 7.71
C GLY A 638 17.75 -3.11 8.86
N ALA A 639 17.41 -2.80 10.11
CA ALA A 639 18.28 -3.05 11.27
C ALA A 639 18.33 -4.51 11.77
N ALA A 640 17.42 -5.39 11.31
CA ALA A 640 17.48 -6.82 11.63
C ALA A 640 18.40 -7.57 10.67
N HIS A 641 17.97 -7.73 9.42
CA HIS A 641 18.62 -8.59 8.43
C HIS A 641 19.64 -7.90 7.52
N GLY A 642 19.87 -6.60 7.75
CA GLY A 642 20.42 -5.72 6.73
C GLY A 642 21.43 -4.70 7.22
N LEU A 643 21.87 -3.90 6.26
CA LEU A 643 23.01 -3.00 6.34
C LEU A 643 22.99 -2.09 7.59
N MET A 644 21.82 -1.59 8.02
CA MET A 644 21.73 -0.70 9.17
C MET A 644 22.17 -1.34 10.48
N GLY A 645 21.81 -2.61 10.72
CA GLY A 645 22.19 -3.31 11.96
C GLY A 645 23.70 -3.58 12.02
N ILE A 646 24.27 -3.92 10.87
CA ILE A 646 25.69 -4.22 10.71
C ILE A 646 26.53 -2.96 10.94
N LEU A 647 26.19 -1.85 10.27
CA LEU A 647 26.87 -0.56 10.48
C LEU A 647 26.72 -0.05 11.93
N GLN A 648 25.56 -0.26 12.58
CA GLN A 648 25.35 0.16 13.96
C GLN A 648 26.33 -0.55 14.91
N MET A 649 26.62 -1.83 14.68
CA MET A 649 27.58 -2.60 15.48
C MET A 649 29.03 -2.25 15.16
N LEU A 650 29.39 -2.07 13.89
CA LEU A 650 30.73 -1.59 13.52
C LEU A 650 31.05 -0.23 14.18
N LEU A 651 30.10 0.70 14.17
CA LEU A 651 30.24 2.01 14.83
C LEU A 651 30.27 1.94 16.36
N SER A 652 29.63 0.93 16.96
CA SER A 652 29.64 0.72 18.42
C SER A 652 30.99 0.22 18.95
N PHE A 653 31.87 -0.22 18.05
CA PHE A 653 33.26 -0.61 18.31
C PHE A 653 34.24 0.17 17.43
N SER A 654 33.95 1.45 17.14
CA SER A 654 34.72 2.28 16.20
C SER A 654 36.20 2.42 16.57
N ASP A 655 36.56 2.39 17.85
CA ASP A 655 37.95 2.37 18.35
C ASP A 655 38.75 1.11 17.93
N LEU A 656 38.11 0.09 17.34
CA LEU A 656 38.73 -1.14 16.83
C LEU A 656 38.77 -1.23 15.29
N LEU A 657 38.16 -0.27 14.59
CA LEU A 657 38.26 -0.11 13.14
C LEU A 657 39.60 0.51 12.76
N ASP A 658 40.19 0.08 11.64
CA ASP A 658 41.26 0.85 11.00
C ASP A 658 40.69 2.04 10.21
N ASP A 659 41.52 3.03 9.88
CA ASP A 659 41.10 4.23 9.14
C ASP A 659 40.39 3.93 7.81
N THR A 660 40.69 2.80 7.16
CA THR A 660 40.05 2.40 5.90
C THR A 660 38.69 1.78 6.17
N ALA A 661 38.59 0.88 7.14
CA ALA A 661 37.29 0.34 7.59
C ALA A 661 36.34 1.46 8.06
N LEU A 662 36.87 2.47 8.77
CA LEU A 662 36.10 3.64 9.17
C LEU A 662 35.63 4.48 7.96
N ARG A 663 36.50 4.73 6.98
CA ARG A 663 36.12 5.39 5.71
C ARG A 663 35.09 4.60 4.89
N ASP A 664 35.18 3.27 4.89
CA ASP A 664 34.24 2.38 4.21
C ASP A 664 32.85 2.46 4.86
N VAL A 665 32.79 2.46 6.20
CA VAL A 665 31.58 2.70 6.99
C VAL A 665 31.00 4.09 6.73
N GLU A 666 31.80 5.16 6.78
CA GLU A 666 31.31 6.53 6.50
C GLU A 666 30.77 6.70 5.07
N SER A 667 31.45 6.12 4.07
CA SER A 667 31.01 6.17 2.67
C SER A 667 29.71 5.39 2.45
N THR A 668 29.54 4.30 3.18
CA THR A 668 28.32 3.48 3.16
C THR A 668 27.15 4.18 3.86
N LEU A 669 27.41 4.87 4.98
CA LEU A 669 26.43 5.76 5.65
C LEU A 669 25.97 6.89 4.73
N ASP A 670 26.88 7.49 3.97
CA ASP A 670 26.55 8.58 3.05
C ASP A 670 25.70 8.11 1.87
N TRP A 671 25.96 6.92 1.33
CA TRP A 671 25.06 6.28 0.37
C TRP A 671 23.68 5.96 0.96
N LEU A 672 23.60 5.51 2.23
CA LEU A 672 22.31 5.33 2.92
C LEU A 672 21.52 6.64 3.03
N LEU A 673 22.19 7.80 3.22
CA LEU A 673 21.53 9.11 3.24
C LEU A 673 20.99 9.53 1.88
N GLU A 674 21.67 9.20 0.78
CA GLU A 674 21.20 9.51 -0.59
C GLU A 674 19.90 8.77 -0.94
N ILE A 675 19.70 7.57 -0.40
CA ILE A 675 18.51 6.74 -0.67
C ILE A 675 17.36 6.94 0.34
N GLN A 676 17.49 7.89 1.29
CA GLN A 676 16.37 8.25 2.18
C GLN A 676 15.22 8.84 1.35
N ALA A 677 14.04 8.24 1.45
CA ALA A 677 12.85 8.69 0.75
C ALA A 677 12.43 10.11 1.20
N GLU A 678 11.73 10.84 0.32
CA GLU A 678 11.28 12.22 0.56
C GLU A 678 10.50 12.39 1.87
N ASN A 679 9.70 11.38 2.25
CA ASN A 679 8.92 11.36 3.49
C ASN A 679 9.73 11.00 4.75
N GLY A 680 11.02 10.69 4.63
CA GLY A 680 11.91 10.28 5.72
C GLY A 680 12.12 8.77 5.88
N ASN A 681 11.42 7.93 5.11
CA ASN A 681 11.56 6.48 5.20
C ASN A 681 12.82 5.93 4.50
N PHE A 682 13.10 4.65 4.70
CA PHE A 682 14.11 3.88 3.99
C PHE A 682 13.47 2.61 3.42
N ALA A 683 13.98 2.12 2.27
CA ALA A 683 13.51 0.87 1.68
C ALA A 683 13.88 -0.35 2.56
N PRO A 684 13.12 -1.46 2.51
CA PRO A 684 13.48 -2.70 3.21
C PRO A 684 14.77 -3.34 2.67
N SER A 685 15.00 -3.23 1.37
CA SER A 685 16.05 -3.86 0.57
C SER A 685 16.44 -2.97 -0.63
N VAL A 686 17.56 -3.29 -1.29
CA VAL A 686 18.10 -2.52 -2.43
C VAL A 686 17.12 -2.44 -3.62
N ASP A 687 16.45 -3.54 -3.96
CA ASP A 687 15.51 -3.63 -5.07
C ASP A 687 14.23 -2.81 -4.87
N GLU A 688 13.93 -2.43 -3.62
CA GLU A 688 12.80 -1.60 -3.25
C GLU A 688 13.10 -0.08 -3.20
N ILE A 689 14.33 0.34 -3.49
CA ILE A 689 14.71 1.76 -3.47
C ILE A 689 13.86 2.56 -4.48
N GLY A 690 13.15 3.58 -3.99
CA GLY A 690 12.23 4.41 -4.78
C GLY A 690 10.80 3.87 -4.92
N ILE A 691 10.49 2.65 -4.45
CA ILE A 691 9.12 2.10 -4.52
C ILE A 691 8.22 2.78 -3.47
N ASN A 692 7.32 3.64 -3.94
CA ASN A 692 6.33 4.30 -3.07
C ASN A 692 5.22 3.32 -2.66
N ARG A 693 5.36 2.70 -1.48
CA ARG A 693 4.38 1.76 -0.90
C ARG A 693 3.12 2.45 -0.31
N GLY A 694 3.02 3.78 -0.32
CA GLY A 694 1.83 4.51 0.11
C GLY A 694 1.44 4.28 1.57
N SER A 695 0.26 3.70 1.83
CA SER A 695 -0.18 3.31 3.18
C SER A 695 0.41 1.97 3.67
N ASN A 696 1.17 1.28 2.81
CA ASN A 696 1.66 -0.08 3.03
C ASN A 696 3.18 -0.11 3.20
N GLU A 697 3.79 1.03 3.53
CA GLU A 697 5.18 1.20 3.92
C GLU A 697 5.54 0.40 5.19
N LEU A 698 6.78 -0.08 5.26
CA LEU A 698 7.34 -0.60 6.51
C LEU A 698 7.94 0.58 7.30
N LEU A 699 7.61 0.66 8.58
CA LEU A 699 8.11 1.65 9.55
C LEU A 699 8.58 0.92 10.82
N HIS A 700 9.24 -0.21 10.61
CA HIS A 700 9.59 -1.19 11.62
C HIS A 700 11.04 -0.98 12.08
N TRP A 701 11.41 -1.51 13.25
CA TRP A 701 12.83 -1.61 13.63
C TRP A 701 13.56 -2.52 12.64
N CYS A 702 12.99 -3.68 12.31
CA CYS A 702 13.61 -4.60 11.37
C CYS A 702 13.75 -4.03 9.95
N HIS A 703 12.82 -3.18 9.50
CA HIS A 703 12.77 -2.63 8.14
C HIS A 703 12.12 -1.23 8.11
N GLY A 704 12.87 -0.21 7.70
CA GLY A 704 12.40 1.17 7.49
C GLY A 704 12.84 2.17 8.58
N ALA A 705 12.11 3.28 8.66
CA ALA A 705 12.45 4.48 9.45
C ALA A 705 12.89 4.21 10.90
N THR A 706 12.19 3.34 11.62
CA THR A 706 12.43 3.08 13.05
C THR A 706 13.78 2.41 13.29
N GLY A 707 14.21 1.48 12.42
CA GLY A 707 15.55 0.91 12.44
C GLY A 707 16.62 1.95 12.10
N ALA A 708 16.36 2.78 11.09
CA ALA A 708 17.29 3.82 10.65
C ALA A 708 17.61 4.86 11.76
N VAL A 709 16.64 5.24 12.60
CA VAL A 709 16.88 6.17 13.72
C VAL A 709 18.01 5.66 14.64
N HIS A 710 18.03 4.36 14.95
CA HIS A 710 19.03 3.76 15.84
C HIS A 710 20.45 3.90 15.25
N LEU A 711 20.62 3.58 13.96
CA LEU A 711 21.88 3.80 13.26
C LEU A 711 22.27 5.28 13.23
N MET A 712 21.35 6.17 12.90
CA MET A 712 21.64 7.61 12.73
C MET A 712 22.06 8.28 14.06
N ILE A 713 21.54 7.81 15.19
CA ILE A 713 22.00 8.20 16.54
C ILE A 713 23.45 7.76 16.76
N VAL A 714 23.80 6.50 16.50
CA VAL A 714 25.16 5.98 16.69
C VAL A 714 26.15 6.63 15.70
N ALA A 715 25.75 6.83 14.44
CA ALA A 715 26.53 7.54 13.43
C ALA A 715 26.79 9.00 13.82
N TYR A 716 25.81 9.70 14.40
CA TYR A 716 26.05 11.04 14.97
C TYR A 716 26.97 10.99 16.19
N LEU A 717 26.80 10.02 17.10
CA LEU A 717 27.65 9.90 18.29
C LEU A 717 29.11 9.64 17.93
N CYS A 718 29.39 8.81 16.91
CA CYS A 718 30.74 8.53 16.44
C CYS A 718 31.34 9.71 15.66
N THR A 719 30.61 10.31 14.72
CA THR A 719 31.17 11.26 13.73
C THR A 719 30.94 12.74 14.05
N LYS A 720 30.00 13.04 14.97
CA LYS A 720 29.40 14.37 15.24
C LYS A 720 28.78 15.07 14.01
N LYS A 721 28.62 14.38 12.87
CA LYS A 721 28.11 14.98 11.62
C LYS A 721 26.58 15.17 11.68
N VAL A 722 26.14 16.43 11.81
CA VAL A 722 24.73 16.86 11.97
C VAL A 722 23.77 16.32 10.88
N LYS A 723 24.27 15.91 9.71
CA LYS A 723 23.46 15.26 8.65
C LYS A 723 22.72 14.01 9.15
N PHE A 724 23.32 13.23 10.05
CA PHE A 724 22.68 12.04 10.62
C PHE A 724 21.52 12.40 11.57
N LEU A 725 21.64 13.47 12.38
CA LEU A 725 20.51 14.00 13.16
C LEU A 725 19.35 14.42 12.24
N LYS A 726 19.62 15.14 11.15
CA LYS A 726 18.58 15.57 10.20
C LYS A 726 17.86 14.39 9.54
N ALA A 727 18.58 13.30 9.26
CA ALA A 727 17.99 12.07 8.73
C ALA A 727 17.11 11.36 9.77
N ALA A 728 17.55 11.29 11.03
CA ALA A 728 16.76 10.78 12.15
C ALA A 728 15.50 11.63 12.39
N GLU A 729 15.58 12.96 12.35
CA GLU A 729 14.43 13.85 12.56
C GLU A 729 13.34 13.66 11.49
N LYS A 730 13.72 13.51 10.22
CA LYS A 730 12.78 13.12 9.14
C LYS A 730 12.10 11.77 9.43
N ALA A 731 12.87 10.76 9.84
CA ALA A 731 12.35 9.43 10.16
C ALA A 731 11.39 9.48 11.36
N LEU A 732 11.73 10.22 12.42
CA LEU A 732 10.90 10.42 13.62
C LEU A 732 9.61 11.19 13.31
N ASP A 733 9.67 12.21 12.45
CA ASP A 733 8.49 12.95 11.98
C ASP A 733 7.54 12.08 11.14
N LEU A 734 8.04 10.99 10.52
CA LEU A 734 7.23 9.98 9.82
C LEU A 734 6.65 8.95 10.80
N ILE A 735 7.46 8.46 11.74
CA ILE A 735 7.03 7.56 12.83
C ILE A 735 5.93 8.25 13.65
N TRP A 736 6.02 9.55 13.93
CA TRP A 736 4.97 10.27 14.65
C TRP A 736 3.64 10.31 13.89
N LYS A 737 3.68 10.35 12.55
CA LYS A 737 2.48 10.41 11.68
C LYS A 737 1.88 9.04 11.35
N ARG A 738 2.70 7.97 11.35
CA ARG A 738 2.35 6.64 10.81
C ARG A 738 2.85 5.43 11.61
N GLY A 739 3.49 5.64 12.76
CA GLY A 739 4.09 4.59 13.59
C GLY A 739 3.12 3.85 14.52
N VAL A 740 1.82 4.14 14.47
CA VAL A 740 0.80 3.41 15.23
C VAL A 740 0.41 2.14 14.46
N LEU A 741 1.33 1.17 14.47
CA LEU A 741 1.32 0.01 13.56
C LEU A 741 0.19 -0.98 13.87
N ARG A 742 -0.48 -1.46 12.81
CA ARG A 742 -1.49 -2.53 12.91
C ARG A 742 -0.90 -3.90 13.22
N LYS A 743 0.43 -4.11 13.14
CA LYS A 743 1.03 -5.44 13.34
C LYS A 743 1.14 -5.86 14.82
N GLY A 744 0.97 -4.93 15.77
CA GLY A 744 0.93 -5.24 17.21
C GLY A 744 1.67 -4.23 18.09
N PRO A 745 1.82 -4.52 19.38
CA PRO A 745 2.45 -3.61 20.34
C PRO A 745 4.00 -3.71 20.40
N GLY A 746 4.62 -4.84 20.01
CA GLY A 746 6.03 -5.15 20.29
C GLY A 746 7.11 -4.32 19.59
N ILE A 747 8.39 -4.61 19.88
CA ILE A 747 9.55 -3.80 19.46
C ILE A 747 9.83 -3.90 17.95
N CYS A 748 9.94 -5.13 17.42
CA CYS A 748 10.53 -5.37 16.10
C CYS A 748 9.78 -4.65 14.97
N HIS A 749 8.46 -4.64 15.05
CA HIS A 749 7.55 -4.13 14.01
C HIS A 749 6.18 -3.73 14.58
N GLY A 750 6.14 -3.33 15.85
CA GLY A 750 4.96 -2.81 16.53
C GLY A 750 5.20 -1.41 17.09
N VAL A 751 4.28 -0.94 17.94
CA VAL A 751 4.28 0.44 18.46
C VAL A 751 5.47 0.73 19.40
N ALA A 752 5.86 -0.22 20.26
CA ALA A 752 6.96 -0.01 21.22
C ALA A 752 8.28 0.34 20.54
N GLY A 753 8.59 -0.25 19.37
CA GLY A 753 9.79 0.10 18.60
C GLY A 753 9.82 1.57 18.18
N GLY A 754 8.67 2.15 17.85
CA GLY A 754 8.54 3.60 17.60
C GLY A 754 8.77 4.44 18.87
N GLY A 755 8.28 3.97 20.02
CA GLY A 755 8.55 4.58 21.34
C GLY A 755 10.04 4.62 21.66
N TYR A 756 10.74 3.49 21.51
CA TYR A 756 12.20 3.40 21.69
C TYR A 756 12.97 4.37 20.78
N ALA A 757 12.58 4.49 19.50
CA ALA A 757 13.20 5.45 18.58
C ALA A 757 13.05 6.91 19.07
N PHE A 758 11.90 7.28 19.64
CA PHE A 758 11.70 8.58 20.26
C PHE A 758 12.53 8.78 21.54
N LEU A 759 12.60 7.77 22.43
CA LEU A 759 13.38 7.88 23.67
C LEU A 759 14.89 7.97 23.44
N LEU A 760 15.44 7.17 22.53
CA LEU A 760 16.87 7.24 22.21
C LEU A 760 17.24 8.61 21.63
N TYR A 761 16.38 9.19 20.79
CA TYR A 761 16.58 10.53 20.27
C TYR A 761 16.36 11.63 21.32
N TYR A 762 15.44 11.43 22.28
CA TYR A 762 15.33 12.30 23.45
C TYR A 762 16.59 12.23 24.32
N ARG A 763 17.06 11.04 24.70
CA ARG A 763 18.28 10.85 25.51
C ARG A 763 19.49 11.56 24.88
N LEU A 764 19.59 11.52 23.54
CA LEU A 764 20.64 12.21 22.78
C LEU A 764 20.50 13.74 22.74
N THR A 765 19.28 14.28 22.64
CA THR A 765 19.05 15.70 22.28
C THR A 765 18.36 16.55 23.34
N GLN A 766 17.81 15.93 24.40
CA GLN A 766 17.01 16.54 25.46
C GLN A 766 15.78 17.35 24.98
N LYS A 767 15.40 17.21 23.70
CA LYS A 767 14.25 17.87 23.08
C LYS A 767 12.94 17.26 23.57
N ALA A 768 12.35 17.83 24.62
CA ALA A 768 11.19 17.34 25.36
C ALA A 768 10.02 16.78 24.52
N LYS A 769 9.74 17.33 23.31
CA LYS A 769 8.69 16.81 22.42
C LYS A 769 8.82 15.31 22.13
N TYR A 770 10.05 14.77 22.06
CA TYR A 770 10.26 13.35 21.78
C TYR A 770 9.98 12.45 22.99
N LEU A 771 10.22 12.94 24.22
CA LEU A 771 9.76 12.23 25.43
C LEU A 771 8.23 12.17 25.47
N LYS A 772 7.54 13.28 25.14
CA LYS A 772 6.07 13.29 25.01
C LYS A 772 5.57 12.33 23.94
N TYR A 773 6.21 12.26 22.76
CA TYR A 773 5.85 11.31 21.70
C TYR A 773 6.07 9.86 22.11
N ALA A 774 7.12 9.56 22.86
CA ALA A 774 7.35 8.24 23.44
C ALA A 774 6.25 7.88 24.46
N GLN A 775 5.93 8.77 25.40
CA GLN A 775 4.87 8.58 26.40
C GLN A 775 3.50 8.31 25.73
N CYS A 776 3.20 9.04 24.66
CA CYS A 776 2.07 8.78 23.78
C CYS A 776 2.09 7.36 23.18
N PHE A 777 3.24 6.89 22.70
CA PHE A 777 3.38 5.55 22.09
C PHE A 777 3.29 4.42 23.12
N ALA A 778 3.82 4.59 24.33
CA ALA A 778 3.66 3.65 25.44
C ALA A 778 2.18 3.40 25.76
N ARG A 779 1.39 4.49 25.92
CA ARG A 779 -0.06 4.37 26.16
C ARG A 779 -0.82 3.73 25.02
N ILE A 780 -0.43 3.95 23.76
CA ILE A 780 -1.01 3.23 22.62
C ILE A 780 -0.69 1.73 22.68
N ALA A 781 0.53 1.34 23.06
CA ALA A 781 0.92 -0.07 23.18
C ALA A 781 0.21 -0.81 24.33
N TYR A 782 -0.26 -0.09 25.36
CA TYR A 782 -1.08 -0.63 26.45
C TYR A 782 -2.60 -0.53 26.21
N ASP A 783 -3.07 0.42 25.39
CA ASP A 783 -4.49 0.68 25.16
C ASP A 783 -5.25 -0.56 24.66
N GLN A 784 -6.32 -0.90 25.38
CA GLN A 784 -7.15 -2.09 25.10
C GLN A 784 -7.91 -1.97 23.79
N ASN A 785 -8.27 -0.75 23.36
CA ASN A 785 -8.95 -0.54 22.08
C ASN A 785 -7.98 -0.70 20.89
N PHE A 786 -6.73 -0.24 21.01
CA PHE A 786 -5.65 -0.55 20.07
C PHE A 786 -5.37 -2.06 20.04
N ARG A 787 -5.10 -2.69 21.19
CA ARG A 787 -4.80 -4.13 21.28
C ARG A 787 -5.89 -5.01 20.66
N LYS A 788 -7.17 -4.65 20.84
CA LYS A 788 -8.32 -5.35 20.25
C LYS A 788 -8.42 -5.26 18.72
N HIS A 789 -7.92 -4.18 18.11
CA HIS A 789 -8.06 -3.95 16.67
C HIS A 789 -6.76 -4.16 15.87
N ALA A 790 -5.61 -4.20 16.55
CA ALA A 790 -4.34 -4.62 15.96
C ALA A 790 -4.33 -6.13 15.66
N ARG A 791 -3.43 -6.57 14.80
CA ARG A 791 -3.10 -8.00 14.66
C ARG A 791 -2.48 -8.49 15.96
N ILE A 792 -2.94 -9.65 16.42
CA ILE A 792 -2.28 -10.45 17.46
C ILE A 792 -0.94 -10.94 16.86
N PRO A 793 0.21 -10.69 17.52
CA PRO A 793 1.51 -11.18 17.06
C PRO A 793 1.58 -12.71 17.02
N ASP A 794 2.50 -13.27 16.25
CA ASP A 794 2.56 -14.72 16.07
C ASP A 794 3.14 -15.41 17.33
N SER A 795 3.92 -14.68 18.13
CA SER A 795 4.28 -15.01 19.52
C SER A 795 3.85 -13.87 20.47
N PRO A 796 2.58 -13.85 20.97
CA PRO A 796 1.97 -12.67 21.62
C PRO A 796 2.66 -12.12 22.88
N TYR A 797 3.41 -12.94 23.60
CA TYR A 797 4.06 -12.59 24.87
C TYR A 797 5.54 -12.23 24.71
N SER A 798 6.12 -12.53 23.54
CA SER A 798 7.56 -12.43 23.25
C SER A 798 8.17 -11.04 23.45
N LEU A 799 9.49 -11.03 23.64
CA LEU A 799 10.32 -9.83 23.73
C LEU A 799 10.26 -8.98 22.44
N PHE A 800 10.32 -9.57 21.24
CA PHE A 800 10.43 -8.77 20.01
C PHE A 800 9.12 -8.57 19.23
N GLU A 801 8.17 -9.51 19.25
CA GLU A 801 6.87 -9.34 18.56
C GLU A 801 5.72 -8.98 19.51
N GLY A 802 5.78 -9.53 20.72
CA GLY A 802 4.73 -9.52 21.72
C GLY A 802 4.83 -8.39 22.74
N ILE A 803 4.18 -8.61 23.89
CA ILE A 803 4.14 -7.63 24.99
C ILE A 803 5.42 -7.60 25.85
N GLY A 804 6.30 -8.62 25.78
CA GLY A 804 7.58 -8.62 26.50
C GLY A 804 8.48 -7.44 26.13
N GLY A 805 8.36 -6.93 24.90
CA GLY A 805 9.05 -5.73 24.46
C GLY A 805 8.43 -4.39 24.87
N THR A 806 7.36 -4.38 25.68
CA THR A 806 6.64 -3.14 26.04
C THR A 806 7.05 -2.55 27.40
N PHE A 807 7.99 -3.19 28.12
CA PHE A 807 8.59 -2.63 29.33
C PHE A 807 9.59 -1.54 29.01
N ASP A 808 9.56 -0.43 29.76
CA ASP A 808 10.45 0.71 29.51
C ASP A 808 10.73 1.51 30.79
N GLU A 809 11.97 1.41 31.28
CA GLU A 809 12.49 2.13 32.44
C GLU A 809 12.99 3.54 32.07
N ASP A 810 13.36 3.74 30.81
CA ASP A 810 14.12 4.91 30.36
C ASP A 810 13.27 6.18 30.38
N TYR A 811 11.93 6.09 30.41
CA TYR A 811 11.04 7.21 30.70
C TYR A 811 11.40 7.96 31.99
N GLU A 812 11.75 7.25 33.07
CA GLU A 812 12.06 7.89 34.36
C GLU A 812 13.51 8.38 34.40
N ARG A 813 14.43 7.71 33.70
CA ARG A 813 15.82 8.16 33.53
C ARG A 813 15.89 9.42 32.67
N ALA A 814 15.10 9.47 31.60
CA ALA A 814 14.86 10.64 30.76
C ALA A 814 14.34 11.83 31.58
N ALA A 815 13.29 11.62 32.39
CA ALA A 815 12.72 12.67 33.23
C ALA A 815 13.71 13.19 34.30
N ARG A 816 14.50 12.32 34.93
CA ARG A 816 15.52 12.73 35.93
C ARG A 816 16.68 13.53 35.32
N VAL A 817 17.15 13.17 34.12
CA VAL A 817 18.24 13.87 33.43
C VAL A 817 17.91 15.33 33.08
N ALA A 818 16.62 15.71 33.06
CA ALA A 818 16.21 17.10 32.89
C ALA A 818 16.47 18.02 34.10
N ILE A 819 16.81 17.47 35.28
CA ILE A 819 17.02 18.23 36.52
C ILE A 819 18.53 18.47 36.78
N ASP A 820 19.37 17.44 36.67
CA ASP A 820 20.81 17.56 36.91
C ASP A 820 21.57 18.12 35.69
N ARG A 821 21.84 19.43 35.72
CA ARG A 821 22.78 20.05 34.79
C ARG A 821 24.18 19.42 34.91
N GLN A 822 24.93 19.51 33.81
CA GLN A 822 26.38 19.30 33.72
C GLN A 822 26.91 17.85 33.79
N ASN A 823 26.31 16.94 34.57
CA ASN A 823 26.83 15.56 34.72
C ASN A 823 26.30 14.53 33.70
N ALA A 824 25.14 14.76 33.09
CA ALA A 824 24.50 13.78 32.19
C ALA A 824 25.31 13.40 30.93
N ILE A 825 26.29 14.23 30.54
CA ILE A 825 27.16 14.01 29.37
C ILE A 825 28.04 12.75 29.53
N MET A 826 28.37 12.37 30.78
CA MET A 826 29.17 11.17 31.07
C MET A 826 28.40 9.85 30.87
N GLY A 827 27.07 9.87 30.86
CA GLY A 827 26.21 8.68 30.71
C GLY A 827 26.12 8.09 29.29
N LEU A 828 27.06 8.46 28.41
CA LEU A 828 27.01 8.22 26.96
C LEU A 828 28.40 8.02 26.34
N ILE A 829 29.40 7.61 27.14
CA ILE A 829 30.81 7.62 26.77
C ILE A 829 31.45 6.22 26.88
N VAL A 830 31.86 5.67 25.74
CA VAL A 830 33.15 4.96 25.62
C VAL A 830 34.17 6.00 25.16
N VAL A 831 35.36 6.00 25.75
CA VAL A 831 36.35 7.08 25.56
C VAL A 831 37.25 6.80 24.35
N CYS A 832 36.86 7.29 23.18
CA CYS A 832 37.82 7.51 22.09
C CYS A 832 38.80 8.61 22.52
N LYS A 833 40.11 8.37 22.41
CA LYS A 833 41.16 9.26 22.94
C LYS A 833 42.28 9.53 21.92
N SER A 834 42.21 10.67 21.23
CA SER A 834 43.30 11.22 20.43
C SER A 834 43.47 12.73 20.72
N HIS A 835 44.64 13.29 20.40
CA HIS A 835 45.06 14.63 20.88
C HIS A 835 44.85 15.73 19.83
N SER A 836 44.71 16.98 20.31
CA SER A 836 44.91 18.27 19.59
C SER A 836 44.01 18.54 18.36
N MET A 837 43.34 19.69 18.18
CA MET A 837 43.56 21.05 18.71
C MET A 837 42.25 21.77 19.08
N LEU A 838 42.37 22.97 19.69
CA LEU A 838 41.28 23.85 20.12
C LEU A 838 40.90 24.91 19.07
N SER A 839 39.59 25.21 18.94
CA SER A 839 39.08 26.56 18.62
C SER A 839 37.59 26.66 19.03
N PRO A 840 37.09 27.77 19.62
CA PRO A 840 35.87 27.72 20.44
C PRO A 840 34.70 28.61 19.97
N LEU A 841 33.54 28.42 20.60
CA LEU A 841 32.57 29.52 20.79
C LEU A 841 31.92 29.44 22.20
N CYS A 842 32.73 29.77 23.23
CA CYS A 842 32.35 30.05 24.63
C CYS A 842 31.79 28.86 25.45
N ILE A 843 31.79 28.80 26.80
CA ILE A 843 32.48 29.49 27.93
C ILE A 843 32.39 28.48 29.12
N ALA A 844 33.39 28.17 29.96
CA ALA A 844 34.05 28.96 31.04
C ALA A 844 33.07 29.34 32.19
N ILE A 845 33.41 29.60 33.46
CA ILE A 845 34.67 29.76 34.26
C ILE A 845 34.39 29.06 35.63
N GLU A 846 35.28 28.31 36.31
CA GLU A 846 36.63 27.82 36.00
C GLU A 846 36.74 26.29 36.32
N ALA A 847 37.63 25.64 37.10
CA ALA A 847 38.80 26.02 37.93
C ALA A 847 39.91 24.92 37.89
N GLY A 848 41.18 25.29 38.12
CA GLY A 848 42.33 24.43 37.80
C GLY A 848 43.16 23.82 38.95
N VAL A 849 43.46 22.52 38.85
CA VAL A 849 44.58 21.80 39.51
C VAL A 849 45.12 20.75 38.53
N PRO A 850 46.45 20.59 38.33
CA PRO A 850 47.00 19.59 37.41
C PRO A 850 47.04 18.18 38.03
N MET A 851 46.81 17.15 37.20
CA MET A 851 47.00 15.74 37.59
C MET A 851 48.11 15.06 36.79
N SER A 852 49.10 14.53 37.50
CA SER A 852 50.05 13.54 36.99
C SER A 852 49.65 12.14 37.45
N SER A 853 49.70 11.17 36.53
CA SER A 853 49.80 9.71 36.79
C SER A 853 48.87 9.09 37.84
N CYS A 854 47.70 8.63 37.41
CA CYS A 854 47.13 7.38 37.94
C CYS A 854 46.23 6.69 36.89
N CYS A 855 46.27 5.35 36.83
CA CYS A 855 45.51 4.55 35.87
C CYS A 855 44.49 3.66 36.61
N GLN A 856 43.31 4.20 36.92
CA GLN A 856 42.16 3.44 37.42
C GLN A 856 40.86 4.00 36.83
N PHE A 857 39.99 3.12 36.32
CA PHE A 857 38.67 3.48 35.81
C PHE A 857 37.61 3.22 36.89
N VAL A 858 36.89 4.28 37.27
CA VAL A 858 35.72 4.17 38.15
C VAL A 858 34.47 4.06 37.28
N TYR A 859 33.82 2.89 37.28
CA TYR A 859 32.49 2.73 36.68
C TYR A 859 31.41 3.13 37.68
N ILE A 860 30.45 3.94 37.23
CA ILE A 860 29.43 4.56 38.10
C ILE A 860 28.25 3.59 38.31
N ASP A 861 28.27 2.87 39.43
CA ASP A 861 27.07 2.17 39.97
C ASP A 861 27.04 2.15 41.52
N THR A 862 27.89 2.96 42.19
CA THR A 862 28.22 2.80 43.62
C THR A 862 27.90 4.01 44.52
N VAL A 863 27.13 5.00 44.04
CA VAL A 863 26.92 6.28 44.75
C VAL A 863 25.44 6.69 44.86
N LEU A 864 24.54 5.71 45.10
CA LEU A 864 23.10 5.96 45.34
C LEU A 864 22.52 5.19 46.55
N SER A 865 23.35 4.54 47.37
CA SER A 865 22.90 3.65 48.46
C SER A 865 23.36 4.06 49.87
N SER A 866 24.11 5.16 50.04
CA SER A 866 24.82 5.47 51.30
C SER A 866 24.91 6.95 51.70
N TRP A 867 23.85 7.74 51.48
CA TRP A 867 23.68 9.05 52.14
C TRP A 867 22.27 9.19 52.73
N THR A 868 22.17 9.00 54.05
CA THR A 868 20.99 9.32 54.86
C THR A 868 21.08 10.76 55.40
N PHE A 869 19.93 11.37 55.66
CA PHE A 869 19.75 12.72 56.23
C PHE A 869 20.78 13.13 57.30
N THR A 870 21.40 14.29 57.09
CA THR A 870 21.14 15.53 57.86
C THR A 870 21.20 16.72 56.93
#